data_AF-A0A5A7UFX0-F1
#
_entry.id   AF-A0A5A7UFX0-F1
#
_cell.length_a   1.000
_cell.length_b   1.000
_cell.length_c   1.000
_cell.angle_alpha   90.00
_cell.angle_beta   90.00
_cell.angle_gamma   90.00
#
_symmetry.space_group_name_H-M   'P 1'
#
loop_
_entity.id
_entity.type
_entity.pdbx_description
1 polymer ?
#
loop_
_entity_poly.entity_id
_entity_poly.type
_entity_poly.pdbx_seq_one_letter_code
_entity_poly.pdbx_strand_id
1 'polypeptide(L)'
;MDSSSIITNSFQEPCLGMEFDSHEHAYSFYRDYAKTMGFGTSKLSSRRSRASKEFIDAKFSCMRYGNKQQSDDAINPRPSPKIGCKASMHVKRKHNGKWYVYSFVKDHNHDLLPSQVHLFRSHRNIDPLKNDVRIRRRKNLAAISKLFSAYQNVDCLESFVRNQHDKGRTLVLESGDAHILLELFMHMQQENPKFFYAVDMNEEHQLRNVFWVDGKGMEDYAHFGDVVSFDTTYFTNKYKLPLVLFIGVNHHIQHTLLGCALIADDTVYTYLWLMQTWYIAMGERAPKVILTDQNTSIKAVIGAVLPGTRHYFSLWYILEKIPKELEFLSMWHENFMEKFKKYVFKSWTKEEFEKRWQKLLDRFNLREVEWMQHLYDDRAYWVPAFARDVSFAGLCTSSRMESLNSSFDKYVQIETSLKEFIVRYRDILEERYEEEAKANFDAWHESPELKSPSPFEKQMSLVYTYEIFKKFQMEVLGAAACHLKKETEDETLATYNVKDFEDGQNYVVECSHSNSDIYCSCRSFEYKGFLCRHAIIVLQMSGVFSIPSKYILQRWTNTAMSRNPINEKLDEVQCKVRRFNDLCRRAIILGEEGSLSQESYDIALSAINEALKQCATVSRSSSAESDVRSDTSAMLVFGIEDNQCNNNLAVDNAPDLKVINAKKIPNLAGSSNEPAVNESNKNRKVSQPFATNAGSRDDFNQMELSDMRPIQLNGISPTQLHNMRRARGKKLKAKGVVESALNHHSSSFTSFLCYNSLVATLYMAAVSAIFIYPIKSCRGISVPQAPLTPTVIKAPGMDVLRVPLTQPQYNADGVSVWEWSGSALDEGDAPSKWFSDYLGKPSRLVRFNPASQTREVDPNYGPGHQIMFSDEFPYMLISQGSLDALNKVLKEPVSINRFRPNILVDGCEPFSEDLWTEIEIDKFIFQGVRLCARCKLPSINQETGIAGPEPNETLKKMRSDTVLRPNHKQKGKIFFGQNLVWKNIAAEGKGKIIKVGDKVKILGKVASVAEAVV
;
A
#
# COMPACT_ATOMS: atom_id res chain seq x y z
N MET A 1 10.90 -51.57 18.38
CA MET A 1 9.87 -50.79 19.07
C MET A 1 10.45 -49.41 19.32
N ASP A 2 10.09 -48.32 18.65
CA ASP A 2 9.16 -48.12 17.55
C ASP A 2 9.69 -47.03 16.63
N SER A 3 9.50 -47.28 15.34
CA SER A 3 9.86 -46.44 14.21
C SER A 3 8.89 -45.26 14.12
N SER A 4 9.42 -44.04 14.16
CA SER A 4 8.69 -42.82 13.84
C SER A 4 8.34 -42.80 12.35
N SER A 5 7.08 -43.14 12.04
CA SER A 5 6.47 -43.03 10.73
C SER A 5 6.27 -41.55 10.36
N ILE A 6 7.13 -41.05 9.48
CA ILE A 6 6.90 -39.84 8.72
C ILE A 6 5.72 -40.14 7.78
N ILE A 7 4.56 -39.55 8.03
CA ILE A 7 3.41 -39.62 7.12
C ILE A 7 3.72 -38.72 5.92
N THR A 8 4.35 -39.29 4.90
CA THR A 8 4.32 -38.74 3.54
C THR A 8 2.90 -38.94 2.99
N ASN A 9 2.10 -37.87 2.97
CA ASN A 9 0.83 -37.87 2.23
C ASN A 9 1.13 -38.06 0.72
N SER A 10 0.93 -39.27 0.20
CA SER A 10 0.98 -39.55 -1.22
C SER A 10 -0.20 -38.86 -1.93
N PHE A 11 0.06 -37.77 -2.64
CA PHE A 11 -0.94 -37.13 -3.50
C PHE A 11 -1.33 -38.07 -4.65
N GLN A 12 -2.64 -38.26 -4.87
CA GLN A 12 -3.17 -39.17 -5.88
C GLN A 12 -3.21 -38.49 -7.27
N GLU A 13 -2.52 -39.05 -8.26
CA GLU A 13 -2.51 -38.57 -9.64
C GLU A 13 -3.85 -38.86 -10.36
N PRO A 14 -4.36 -37.98 -11.24
CA PRO A 14 -5.54 -38.26 -12.05
C PRO A 14 -5.32 -39.51 -12.92
N CYS A 15 -6.15 -40.53 -12.75
CA CYS A 15 -6.11 -41.74 -13.55
C CYS A 15 -7.42 -41.95 -14.32
N LEU A 16 -7.34 -42.65 -15.45
CA LEU A 16 -8.50 -42.98 -16.27
C LEU A 16 -9.52 -43.80 -15.46
N GLY A 17 -10.80 -43.45 -15.56
CA GLY A 17 -11.87 -44.15 -14.87
C GLY A 17 -12.13 -43.73 -13.42
N MET A 18 -11.28 -42.87 -12.82
CA MET A 18 -11.53 -42.28 -11.50
C MET A 18 -12.88 -41.56 -11.47
N GLU A 19 -13.70 -41.82 -10.44
CA GLU A 19 -15.07 -41.32 -10.34
C GLU A 19 -15.21 -40.12 -9.37
N PHE A 20 -16.14 -39.22 -9.67
CA PHE A 20 -16.51 -38.06 -8.86
C PHE A 20 -18.02 -37.89 -8.82
N ASP A 21 -18.56 -37.36 -7.73
CA ASP A 21 -20.01 -37.12 -7.61
C ASP A 21 -20.50 -35.94 -8.47
N SER A 22 -19.61 -35.01 -8.82
CA SER A 22 -19.92 -33.86 -9.68
C SER A 22 -18.72 -33.43 -10.51
N HIS A 23 -18.97 -32.67 -11.59
CA HIS A 23 -17.88 -32.07 -12.36
C HIS A 23 -17.17 -30.93 -11.60
N GLU A 24 -17.80 -30.32 -10.58
CA GLU A 24 -17.12 -29.38 -9.67
C GLU A 24 -16.11 -30.12 -8.80
N HIS A 25 -16.46 -31.30 -8.29
CA HIS A 25 -15.57 -32.12 -7.49
C HIS A 25 -14.36 -32.56 -8.35
N ALA A 26 -14.61 -33.01 -9.58
CA ALA A 26 -13.56 -33.32 -10.53
C ALA A 26 -12.66 -32.09 -10.85
N TYR A 27 -13.24 -30.90 -10.97
CA TYR A 27 -12.47 -29.67 -11.18
C TYR A 27 -11.63 -29.31 -9.95
N SER A 28 -12.16 -29.45 -8.73
CA SER A 28 -11.39 -29.21 -7.51
C SER A 28 -10.22 -30.19 -7.41
N PHE A 29 -10.45 -31.46 -7.68
CA PHE A 29 -9.40 -32.47 -7.72
C PHE A 29 -8.28 -32.11 -8.72
N TYR A 30 -8.65 -31.74 -9.96
CA TYR A 30 -7.66 -31.30 -10.95
C TYR A 30 -6.92 -30.02 -10.53
N ARG A 31 -7.61 -29.09 -9.86
CA ARG A 31 -7.01 -27.87 -9.32
C ARG A 31 -6.02 -28.19 -8.20
N ASP A 32 -6.33 -29.13 -7.31
CA ASP A 32 -5.44 -29.50 -6.22
C ASP A 32 -4.23 -30.30 -6.73
N TYR A 33 -4.42 -31.20 -7.71
CA TYR A 33 -3.31 -31.78 -8.48
C TYR A 33 -2.41 -30.69 -9.09
N ALA A 34 -3.01 -29.68 -9.72
CA ALA A 34 -2.27 -28.60 -10.33
C ALA A 34 -1.56 -27.66 -9.33
N LYS A 35 -2.07 -27.55 -8.09
CA LYS A 35 -1.38 -26.84 -7.00
C LYS A 35 -0.11 -27.57 -6.59
N THR A 36 -0.20 -28.88 -6.38
CA THR A 36 0.95 -29.71 -6.01
C THR A 36 1.99 -29.72 -7.13
N MET A 37 1.53 -29.82 -8.38
CA MET A 37 2.43 -29.90 -9.53
C MET A 37 2.95 -28.53 -9.98
N GLY A 38 2.34 -27.40 -9.60
CA GLY A 38 2.90 -26.06 -9.85
C GLY A 38 2.38 -25.31 -11.08
N PHE A 39 1.17 -25.56 -11.57
CA PHE A 39 0.65 -24.87 -12.77
C PHE A 39 -0.77 -24.36 -12.60
N GLY A 40 -1.12 -23.26 -13.28
CA GLY A 40 -2.48 -22.75 -13.27
C GLY A 40 -3.46 -23.60 -14.10
N THR A 41 -4.70 -23.76 -13.63
CA THR A 41 -5.80 -24.45 -14.36
C THR A 41 -6.82 -23.49 -14.99
N SER A 42 -7.58 -23.97 -15.97
CA SER A 42 -8.71 -23.28 -16.60
C SER A 42 -9.79 -24.28 -17.06
N LYS A 43 -11.07 -23.91 -16.99
CA LYS A 43 -12.18 -24.69 -17.57
C LYS A 43 -12.27 -24.40 -19.07
N LEU A 44 -11.91 -25.39 -19.90
CA LEU A 44 -11.84 -25.23 -21.36
C LEU A 44 -13.23 -25.29 -22.01
N SER A 45 -14.05 -26.27 -21.62
CA SER A 45 -15.39 -26.46 -22.17
C SER A 45 -16.27 -27.29 -21.25
N SER A 46 -17.57 -27.07 -21.32
CA SER A 46 -18.59 -27.91 -20.67
C SER A 46 -19.79 -28.07 -21.59
N ARG A 47 -20.32 -29.29 -21.71
CA ARG A 47 -21.50 -29.59 -22.54
C ARG A 47 -22.68 -29.98 -21.66
N ARG A 48 -23.87 -29.49 -22.03
CA ARG A 48 -25.15 -29.91 -21.44
C ARG A 48 -25.94 -30.80 -22.38
N SER A 49 -26.68 -31.74 -21.83
CA SER A 49 -27.67 -32.53 -22.57
C SER A 49 -28.79 -31.63 -23.06
N ARG A 50 -29.22 -31.79 -24.33
CA ARG A 50 -30.37 -31.05 -24.86
C ARG A 50 -31.70 -31.50 -24.25
N ALA A 51 -31.80 -32.77 -23.83
CA ALA A 51 -33.01 -33.33 -23.26
C ALA A 51 -33.17 -33.01 -21.76
N SER A 52 -32.12 -33.25 -20.95
CA SER A 52 -32.19 -33.07 -19.49
C SER A 52 -31.69 -31.71 -19.00
N LYS A 53 -31.05 -30.89 -19.85
CA LYS A 53 -30.36 -29.63 -19.51
C LYS A 53 -29.21 -29.77 -18.48
N GLU A 54 -28.93 -30.97 -18.02
CA GLU A 54 -27.82 -31.26 -17.10
C GLU A 54 -26.48 -31.33 -17.85
N PHE A 55 -25.38 -31.07 -17.14
CA PHE A 55 -24.05 -31.25 -17.69
C PHE A 55 -23.72 -32.73 -17.92
N ILE A 56 -23.09 -33.02 -19.06
CA ILE A 56 -22.73 -34.39 -19.49
C ILE A 56 -21.24 -34.56 -19.77
N ASP A 57 -20.52 -33.46 -19.98
CA ASP A 57 -19.11 -33.47 -20.39
C ASP A 57 -18.43 -32.18 -19.91
N ALA A 58 -17.21 -32.27 -19.39
CA ALA A 58 -16.40 -31.10 -19.02
C ALA A 58 -14.90 -31.37 -19.24
N LYS A 59 -14.19 -30.38 -19.79
CA LYS A 59 -12.73 -30.44 -20.01
C LYS A 59 -12.04 -29.31 -19.27
N PHE A 60 -11.04 -29.67 -18.49
CA PHE A 60 -10.16 -28.79 -17.71
C PHE A 60 -8.76 -28.83 -18.31
N SER A 61 -8.05 -27.71 -18.28
CA SER A 61 -6.78 -27.55 -19.00
C SER A 61 -5.79 -26.72 -18.20
N CYS A 62 -4.51 -26.80 -18.57
CA CYS A 62 -3.52 -25.81 -18.15
C CYS A 62 -3.94 -24.40 -18.60
N MET A 63 -3.63 -23.36 -17.84
CA MET A 63 -3.89 -21.96 -18.21
C MET A 63 -3.19 -21.57 -19.52
N ARG A 64 -2.06 -22.23 -19.82
CA ARG A 64 -1.28 -22.03 -21.04
C ARG A 64 -1.76 -22.88 -22.23
N TYR A 65 -2.92 -23.54 -22.11
CA TYR A 65 -3.44 -24.51 -23.08
C TYR A 65 -3.90 -23.88 -24.39
N GLY A 66 -3.49 -24.49 -25.51
CA GLY A 66 -3.85 -24.09 -26.87
C GLY A 66 -3.03 -22.92 -27.40
N ASN A 67 -3.19 -22.62 -28.69
CA ASN A 67 -2.49 -21.52 -29.37
C ASN A 67 -3.30 -20.22 -29.26
N LYS A 68 -2.63 -19.07 -29.38
CA LYS A 68 -3.30 -17.76 -29.52
C LYS A 68 -4.12 -17.79 -30.82
N GLN A 69 -5.44 -17.60 -30.72
CA GLN A 69 -6.25 -17.28 -31.89
C GLN A 69 -5.98 -15.81 -32.23
N GLN A 70 -5.22 -15.56 -33.28
CA GLN A 70 -5.20 -14.24 -33.92
C GLN A 70 -6.46 -14.16 -34.78
N SER A 71 -7.39 -13.29 -34.41
CA SER A 71 -8.46 -12.86 -35.30
C SER A 71 -8.09 -11.47 -35.80
N ASP A 72 -7.92 -11.32 -37.10
CA ASP A 72 -7.50 -10.06 -37.72
C ASP A 72 -8.51 -8.90 -37.51
N ASP A 73 -9.75 -9.21 -37.10
CA ASP A 73 -10.84 -8.23 -36.94
C ASP A 73 -11.15 -7.80 -35.49
N ALA A 74 -10.35 -8.19 -34.49
CA ALA A 74 -10.62 -7.82 -33.09
C ALA A 74 -9.95 -6.49 -32.70
N ILE A 75 -10.75 -5.44 -32.53
CA ILE A 75 -10.31 -4.08 -32.12
C ILE A 75 -9.67 -4.04 -30.72
N ASN A 76 -9.79 -5.11 -29.92
CA ASN A 76 -9.04 -5.32 -28.68
C ASN A 76 -8.93 -6.83 -28.38
N PRO A 77 -7.83 -7.50 -28.74
CA PRO A 77 -7.56 -8.86 -28.29
C PRO A 77 -7.49 -8.92 -26.75
N ARG A 78 -7.76 -10.10 -26.17
CA ARG A 78 -7.60 -10.31 -24.72
C ARG A 78 -6.18 -10.88 -24.48
N PRO A 79 -5.39 -10.33 -23.54
CA PRO A 79 -4.10 -10.91 -23.16
C PRO A 79 -4.25 -12.38 -22.81
N SER A 80 -3.40 -13.24 -23.38
CA SER A 80 -3.53 -14.69 -23.26
C SER A 80 -2.20 -15.35 -22.95
N PRO A 81 -2.07 -16.09 -21.83
CA PRO A 81 -0.84 -16.82 -21.46
C PRO A 81 -0.64 -18.11 -22.28
N LYS A 82 -1.31 -18.24 -23.44
CA LYS A 82 -1.36 -19.45 -24.26
C LYS A 82 -0.08 -19.65 -25.07
N ILE A 83 0.60 -20.78 -24.86
CA ILE A 83 1.84 -21.16 -25.56
C ILE A 83 1.73 -22.54 -26.21
N GLY A 84 0.51 -23.00 -26.50
CA GLY A 84 0.29 -24.28 -27.16
C GLY A 84 0.35 -25.50 -26.23
N CYS A 85 0.26 -25.31 -24.91
CA CYS A 85 0.27 -26.44 -23.97
C CYS A 85 -0.92 -27.38 -24.22
N LYS A 86 -0.73 -28.69 -24.02
CA LYS A 86 -1.76 -29.73 -24.24
C LYS A 86 -2.26 -30.39 -22.95
N ALA A 87 -1.64 -30.09 -21.82
CA ALA A 87 -2.02 -30.65 -20.52
C ALA A 87 -3.50 -30.36 -20.20
N SER A 88 -4.28 -31.42 -20.00
CA SER A 88 -5.72 -31.34 -19.77
C SER A 88 -6.33 -32.59 -19.15
N MET A 89 -7.43 -32.43 -18.40
CA MET A 89 -8.25 -33.49 -17.85
C MET A 89 -9.68 -33.37 -18.37
N HIS A 90 -10.21 -34.44 -18.95
CA HIS A 90 -11.55 -34.50 -19.53
C HIS A 90 -12.40 -35.49 -18.75
N VAL A 91 -13.56 -35.04 -18.28
CA VAL A 91 -14.52 -35.84 -17.52
C VAL A 91 -15.87 -35.95 -18.23
N LYS A 92 -16.54 -37.09 -18.08
CA LYS A 92 -17.88 -37.36 -18.62
C LYS A 92 -18.82 -37.91 -17.55
N ARG A 93 -20.13 -37.70 -17.71
CA ARG A 93 -21.15 -38.22 -16.80
C ARG A 93 -21.65 -39.61 -17.23
N LYS A 94 -21.77 -40.53 -16.28
CA LYS A 94 -22.37 -41.86 -16.43
C LYS A 94 -23.89 -41.79 -16.24
N HIS A 95 -24.59 -42.85 -16.65
CA HIS A 95 -26.04 -42.97 -16.47
C HIS A 95 -26.48 -42.96 -14.99
N ASN A 96 -25.62 -43.40 -14.07
CA ASN A 96 -25.85 -43.37 -12.63
C ASN A 96 -25.65 -41.97 -11.99
N GLY A 97 -25.40 -40.93 -12.79
CA GLY A 97 -25.22 -39.56 -12.34
C GLY A 97 -23.80 -39.18 -11.95
N LYS A 98 -22.90 -40.14 -11.71
CA LYS A 98 -21.49 -39.91 -11.38
C LYS A 98 -20.67 -39.47 -12.60
N TRP A 99 -19.58 -38.79 -12.34
CA TRP A 99 -18.59 -38.33 -13.31
C TRP A 99 -17.37 -39.22 -13.29
N TYR A 100 -16.67 -39.38 -14.41
CA TYR A 100 -15.41 -40.11 -14.45
C TYR A 100 -14.39 -39.45 -15.38
N VAL A 101 -13.10 -39.67 -15.12
CA VAL A 101 -12.01 -39.24 -16.01
C VAL A 101 -12.03 -40.07 -17.29
N TYR A 102 -12.40 -39.42 -18.39
CA TYR A 102 -12.45 -39.99 -19.73
C TYR A 102 -11.09 -39.90 -20.45
N SER A 103 -10.36 -38.79 -20.29
CA SER A 103 -8.99 -38.67 -20.78
C SER A 103 -8.17 -37.72 -19.90
N PHE A 104 -6.88 -38.00 -19.79
CA PHE A 104 -5.93 -37.17 -19.06
C PHE A 104 -4.64 -37.05 -19.87
N VAL A 105 -4.23 -35.82 -20.13
CA VAL A 105 -2.96 -35.47 -20.79
C VAL A 105 -2.10 -34.79 -19.73
N LYS A 106 -1.03 -35.48 -19.34
CA LYS A 106 -0.12 -35.07 -18.26
C LYS A 106 0.92 -34.05 -18.75
N ASP A 107 1.46 -34.26 -19.95
CA ASP A 107 2.66 -33.55 -20.39
C ASP A 107 2.44 -32.06 -20.65
N HIS A 108 3.36 -31.26 -20.13
CA HIS A 108 3.45 -29.82 -20.36
C HIS A 108 4.61 -29.51 -21.30
N ASN A 109 4.48 -28.44 -22.08
CA ASN A 109 5.56 -27.90 -22.91
C ASN A 109 6.25 -26.69 -22.26
N HIS A 110 6.13 -26.58 -20.94
CA HIS A 110 6.69 -25.52 -20.10
C HIS A 110 6.86 -26.03 -18.68
N ASP A 111 7.79 -25.43 -17.95
CA ASP A 111 8.09 -25.81 -16.57
C ASP A 111 6.91 -25.49 -15.65
N LEU A 112 6.83 -26.22 -14.55
CA LEU A 112 5.84 -26.04 -13.50
C LEU A 112 6.53 -25.37 -12.32
N LEU A 113 5.84 -24.47 -11.63
CA LEU A 113 6.38 -23.64 -10.55
C LEU A 113 5.67 -23.93 -9.21
N PRO A 114 5.95 -25.05 -8.53
CA PRO A 114 5.31 -25.40 -7.25
C PRO A 114 5.49 -24.34 -6.16
N SER A 115 6.67 -23.73 -6.05
CA SER A 115 6.98 -22.70 -5.04
C SER A 115 6.29 -21.35 -5.28
N GLN A 116 5.85 -21.10 -6.52
CA GLN A 116 5.17 -19.86 -6.93
C GLN A 116 3.70 -20.14 -7.28
N VAL A 117 3.19 -21.31 -6.93
CA VAL A 117 1.88 -21.78 -7.39
C VAL A 117 0.75 -20.89 -6.88
N HIS A 118 0.94 -20.26 -5.72
CA HIS A 118 0.01 -19.30 -5.10
C HIS A 118 -0.12 -18.00 -5.91
N LEU A 119 0.85 -17.66 -6.76
CA LEU A 119 0.82 -16.47 -7.60
C LEU A 119 -0.08 -16.64 -8.83
N PHE A 120 -0.38 -17.87 -9.28
CA PHE A 120 -1.29 -18.10 -10.42
C PHE A 120 -2.75 -17.77 -10.10
N ARG A 121 -3.42 -17.05 -11.00
CA ARG A 121 -4.83 -16.61 -10.84
C ARG A 121 -5.84 -17.73 -10.54
N SER A 122 -5.62 -18.95 -11.03
CA SER A 122 -6.51 -20.10 -10.77
C SER A 122 -6.33 -20.73 -9.39
N HIS A 123 -5.23 -20.40 -8.72
CA HIS A 123 -4.92 -20.80 -7.35
C HIS A 123 -5.03 -19.66 -6.35
N ARG A 124 -5.09 -18.41 -6.84
CA ARG A 124 -5.60 -17.25 -6.09
C ARG A 124 -7.06 -17.58 -5.71
N ASN A 125 -7.24 -18.15 -4.51
CA ASN A 125 -8.57 -18.23 -3.92
C ASN A 125 -9.13 -16.79 -3.89
N ILE A 126 -10.37 -16.60 -4.35
CA ILE A 126 -11.12 -15.34 -4.19
C ILE A 126 -11.43 -15.09 -2.70
N ASP A 127 -11.06 -16.02 -1.82
CA ASP A 127 -11.16 -15.94 -0.38
C ASP A 127 -9.85 -15.34 0.20
N PRO A 128 -9.86 -14.07 0.69
CA PRO A 128 -8.69 -13.40 1.26
C PRO A 128 -8.15 -14.07 2.52
N LEU A 129 -8.85 -15.07 3.07
CA LEU A 129 -8.59 -15.64 4.38
C LEU A 129 -7.54 -16.77 4.40
N LYS A 130 -7.05 -17.25 3.25
CA LYS A 130 -6.12 -18.41 3.21
C LYS A 130 -4.64 -18.08 2.93
N ASN A 131 -4.31 -16.87 2.47
CA ASN A 131 -2.93 -16.36 2.47
C ASN A 131 -2.66 -15.52 3.73
N ASP A 132 -3.03 -16.09 4.87
CA ASP A 132 -3.33 -15.28 6.04
C ASP A 132 -2.07 -14.64 6.63
N VAL A 133 -1.87 -13.36 6.29
CA VAL A 133 -1.07 -12.40 7.05
C VAL A 133 -1.43 -12.48 8.54
N ARG A 134 -2.64 -12.94 8.93
CA ARG A 134 -3.04 -13.15 10.34
C ARG A 134 -2.42 -14.41 10.99
N ILE A 135 -2.12 -15.50 10.27
CA ILE A 135 -1.42 -16.67 10.82
C ILE A 135 0.06 -16.32 11.07
N ARG A 136 0.67 -15.55 10.17
CA ARG A 136 2.04 -15.06 10.35
C ARG A 136 2.12 -13.95 11.40
N ARG A 137 1.16 -13.01 11.43
CA ARG A 137 0.95 -12.06 12.55
C ARG A 137 0.87 -12.78 13.89
N ARG A 138 0.12 -13.88 14.00
CA ARG A 138 0.05 -14.65 15.26
C ARG A 138 1.38 -15.25 15.68
N LYS A 139 2.22 -15.70 14.75
CA LYS A 139 3.58 -16.22 15.05
C LYS A 139 4.54 -15.09 15.45
N ASN A 140 4.53 -13.97 14.73
CA ASN A 140 5.36 -12.78 15.03
C ASN A 140 4.92 -12.12 16.35
N LEU A 141 3.61 -11.94 16.57
CA LEU A 141 3.03 -11.48 17.84
C LEU A 141 3.36 -12.45 18.99
N ALA A 142 3.38 -13.76 18.78
CA ALA A 142 3.70 -14.71 19.84
C ALA A 142 5.20 -14.73 20.18
N ALA A 143 6.09 -14.61 19.20
CA ALA A 143 7.53 -14.52 19.44
C ALA A 143 7.90 -13.20 20.12
N ILE A 144 7.37 -12.08 19.63
CA ILE A 144 7.60 -10.74 20.20
C ILE A 144 6.91 -10.62 21.56
N SER A 145 5.67 -11.10 21.73
CA SER A 145 4.99 -11.11 23.04
C SER A 145 5.70 -12.00 24.05
N LYS A 146 6.35 -13.11 23.65
CA LYS A 146 7.20 -13.90 24.55
C LYS A 146 8.43 -13.12 25.00
N LEU A 147 9.07 -12.37 24.11
CA LEU A 147 10.13 -11.43 24.46
C LEU A 147 9.61 -10.39 25.47
N PHE A 148 8.51 -9.71 25.16
CA PHE A 148 7.90 -8.71 26.06
C PHE A 148 7.43 -9.28 27.41
N SER A 149 6.95 -10.53 27.47
CA SER A 149 6.50 -11.17 28.71
C SER A 149 7.66 -11.73 29.55
N ALA A 150 8.80 -12.07 28.95
CA ALA A 150 9.99 -12.52 29.69
C ALA A 150 10.60 -11.39 30.53
N TYR A 151 10.50 -10.14 30.07
CA TYR A 151 11.10 -8.97 30.72
C TYR A 151 10.15 -8.21 31.67
N GLN A 152 8.86 -8.52 31.69
CA GLN A 152 7.93 -7.97 32.71
C GLN A 152 8.18 -8.51 34.13
N ASN A 153 9.09 -9.49 34.29
CA ASN A 153 9.42 -10.13 35.57
C ASN A 153 10.73 -9.65 36.21
N VAL A 154 11.34 -8.56 35.73
CA VAL A 154 12.52 -7.97 36.38
C VAL A 154 12.10 -6.68 37.10
N ASP A 155 11.72 -6.83 38.36
CA ASP A 155 11.70 -5.73 39.32
C ASP A 155 13.15 -5.28 39.58
N CYS A 156 13.49 -4.03 39.25
CA CYS A 156 14.57 -3.33 39.95
C CYS A 156 14.36 -1.81 39.97
N LEU A 157 14.62 -1.27 41.16
CA LEU A 157 14.34 0.03 41.72
C LEU A 157 15.27 1.14 41.16
N GLU A 158 14.73 2.29 40.73
CA GLU A 158 14.91 3.58 41.42
C GLU A 158 14.27 4.78 40.68
N SER A 159 13.78 5.69 41.52
CA SER A 159 13.08 6.95 41.24
C SER A 159 13.93 7.98 40.50
N PHE A 160 13.32 8.89 39.73
CA PHE A 160 13.54 10.33 39.92
C PHE A 160 12.40 11.19 39.34
N VAL A 161 12.00 12.17 40.15
CA VAL A 161 11.07 13.27 39.84
C VAL A 161 11.55 14.01 38.59
N ARG A 162 10.78 14.00 37.48
CA ARG A 162 11.13 14.79 36.30
C ARG A 162 10.46 16.16 36.34
N ASN A 163 11.28 17.18 36.58
CA ASN A 163 10.95 18.58 36.40
C ASN A 163 10.59 18.85 34.93
N GLN A 164 9.66 19.80 34.70
CA GLN A 164 9.16 20.21 33.37
C GLN A 164 10.19 20.94 32.47
N HIS A 165 11.49 20.73 32.67
CA HIS A 165 12.57 21.43 31.94
C HIS A 165 13.35 20.54 30.95
N ASP A 166 12.95 19.28 30.75
CA ASP A 166 13.73 18.26 30.04
C ASP A 166 13.22 17.95 28.61
N LYS A 167 12.55 18.92 27.96
CA LYS A 167 12.05 18.73 26.59
C LYS A 167 13.20 18.87 25.59
N GLY A 168 13.53 17.78 24.88
CA GLY A 168 14.44 17.77 23.73
C GLY A 168 15.86 17.23 23.98
N ARG A 169 16.14 16.57 25.11
CA ARG A 169 17.48 15.96 25.38
C ARG A 169 17.50 14.43 25.33
N THR A 170 16.34 13.78 25.41
CA THR A 170 16.22 12.31 25.51
C THR A 170 15.00 11.84 24.74
N LEU A 171 15.09 10.66 24.11
CA LEU A 171 13.97 10.01 23.45
C LEU A 171 12.94 9.59 24.51
N VAL A 172 11.72 10.11 24.43
CA VAL A 172 10.65 9.79 25.39
C VAL A 172 10.03 8.44 25.01
N LEU A 173 10.59 7.36 25.56
CA LEU A 173 10.05 6.00 25.46
C LEU A 173 9.46 5.55 26.80
N GLU A 174 8.57 4.54 26.78
CA GLU A 174 8.10 3.92 28.02
C GLU A 174 9.24 3.13 28.69
N SER A 175 9.18 2.97 30.01
CA SER A 175 10.21 2.26 30.77
C SER A 175 10.41 0.83 30.23
N GLY A 176 11.64 0.50 29.80
CA GLY A 176 11.99 -0.81 29.25
C GLY A 176 11.93 -0.91 27.72
N ASP A 177 11.25 0.00 27.02
CA ASP A 177 11.09 -0.05 25.55
C ASP A 177 12.43 0.07 24.81
N ALA A 178 13.34 0.91 25.30
CA ALA A 178 14.66 1.09 24.71
C ALA A 178 15.48 -0.21 24.68
N HIS A 179 15.44 -0.98 25.77
CA HIS A 179 16.18 -2.25 25.87
C HIS A 179 15.61 -3.31 24.91
N ILE A 180 14.28 -3.40 24.86
CA ILE A 180 13.57 -4.36 23.99
C ILE A 180 13.79 -4.03 22.50
N LEU A 181 13.83 -2.74 22.15
CA LEU A 181 14.14 -2.29 20.79
C LEU A 181 15.55 -2.72 20.35
N LEU A 182 16.56 -2.55 21.22
CA LEU A 182 17.93 -2.93 20.92
C LEU A 182 18.09 -4.44 20.80
N GLU A 183 17.49 -5.22 21.69
CA GLU A 183 17.52 -6.69 21.63
C GLU A 183 16.86 -7.21 20.34
N LEU A 184 15.75 -6.59 19.92
CA LEU A 184 15.14 -6.90 18.63
C LEU A 184 16.09 -6.64 17.47
N PHE A 185 16.79 -5.51 17.45
CA PHE A 185 17.74 -5.19 16.39
C PHE A 185 18.92 -6.15 16.35
N MET A 186 19.42 -6.59 17.51
CA MET A 186 20.40 -7.67 17.57
C MET A 186 19.87 -8.96 16.95
N HIS A 187 18.64 -9.35 17.27
CA HIS A 187 18.01 -10.53 16.64
C HIS A 187 17.82 -10.36 15.13
N MET A 188 17.40 -9.18 14.68
CA MET A 188 17.25 -8.89 13.24
C MET A 188 18.58 -8.94 12.50
N GLN A 189 19.66 -8.50 13.15
CA GLN A 189 21.02 -8.58 12.61
C GLN A 189 21.57 -10.01 12.59
N GLN A 190 21.20 -10.85 13.55
CA GLN A 190 21.52 -12.28 13.52
C GLN A 190 20.79 -13.02 12.39
N GLU A 191 19.51 -12.72 12.17
CA GLU A 191 18.72 -13.29 11.08
C GLU A 191 19.17 -12.79 9.70
N ASN A 192 19.56 -11.52 9.62
CA ASN A 192 20.03 -10.88 8.40
C ASN A 192 21.30 -10.07 8.71
N PRO A 193 22.50 -10.60 8.40
CA PRO A 193 23.77 -9.91 8.68
C PRO A 193 23.92 -8.56 7.96
N LYS A 194 23.12 -8.30 6.92
CA LYS A 194 23.04 -6.99 6.26
C LYS A 194 22.08 -6.03 6.96
N PHE A 195 21.41 -6.39 8.05
CA PHE A 195 20.63 -5.41 8.82
C PHE A 195 21.58 -4.44 9.52
N PHE A 196 21.31 -3.15 9.40
CA PHE A 196 22.13 -2.09 9.99
C PHE A 196 21.28 -1.25 10.93
N TYR A 197 21.82 -0.95 12.11
CA TYR A 197 21.23 0.01 13.03
C TYR A 197 22.33 0.82 13.72
N ALA A 198 21.96 2.01 14.17
CA ALA A 198 22.84 2.94 14.88
C ALA A 198 22.07 3.67 15.98
N VAL A 199 22.78 4.02 17.05
CA VAL A 199 22.21 4.60 18.26
C VAL A 199 22.98 5.87 18.62
N ASP A 200 22.24 6.96 18.86
CA ASP A 200 22.73 8.22 19.40
C ASP A 200 22.39 8.32 20.89
N MET A 201 23.38 8.68 21.69
CA MET A 201 23.26 8.83 23.13
C MET A 201 23.60 10.28 23.50
N ASN A 202 22.85 10.85 24.43
CA ASN A 202 23.15 12.19 24.93
C ASN A 202 24.35 12.19 25.91
N GLU A 203 24.75 13.38 26.37
CA GLU A 203 25.87 13.58 27.31
C GLU A 203 25.68 12.82 28.65
N GLU A 204 24.44 12.47 29.00
CA GLU A 204 24.08 11.73 30.21
C GLU A 204 23.95 10.21 29.96
N HIS A 205 24.45 9.72 28.82
CA HIS A 205 24.34 8.33 28.38
C HIS A 205 22.89 7.82 28.32
N GLN A 206 21.95 8.68 27.94
CA GLN A 206 20.57 8.31 27.68
C GLN A 206 20.30 8.25 26.17
N LEU A 207 19.41 7.33 25.79
CA LEU A 207 19.00 7.14 24.40
C LEU A 207 18.37 8.41 23.83
N ARG A 208 18.94 8.93 22.74
CA ARG A 208 18.48 10.15 22.09
C ARG A 208 17.86 9.87 20.73
N ASN A 209 18.57 9.17 19.85
CA ASN A 209 18.08 8.86 18.51
C ASN A 209 18.44 7.42 18.13
N VAL A 210 17.65 6.81 17.27
CA VAL A 210 17.87 5.45 16.78
C VAL A 210 17.56 5.39 15.30
N PHE A 211 18.46 4.83 14.51
CA PHE A 211 18.28 4.60 13.08
C PHE A 211 18.42 3.12 12.75
N TRP A 212 17.64 2.60 11.82
CA TRP A 212 17.81 1.25 11.30
C TRP A 212 17.33 1.10 9.86
N VAL A 213 17.92 0.12 9.17
CA VAL A 213 17.56 -0.27 7.80
C VAL A 213 17.85 -1.76 7.58
N ASP A 214 16.98 -2.41 6.81
CA ASP A 214 17.12 -3.80 6.43
C ASP A 214 18.09 -3.99 5.25
N GLY A 215 18.61 -5.20 5.10
CA GLY A 215 19.54 -5.51 4.03
C GLY A 215 18.97 -5.30 2.63
N LYS A 216 17.65 -5.48 2.44
CA LYS A 216 17.00 -5.23 1.14
C LYS A 216 16.79 -3.73 0.91
N GLY A 217 16.44 -2.94 1.92
CA GLY A 217 16.40 -1.48 1.81
C GLY A 217 17.71 -0.88 1.29
N MET A 218 18.86 -1.36 1.78
CA MET A 218 20.18 -0.95 1.28
C MET A 218 20.48 -1.44 -0.15
N GLU A 219 20.03 -2.64 -0.51
CA GLU A 219 20.17 -3.16 -1.88
C GLU A 219 19.28 -2.42 -2.87
N ASP A 220 18.06 -2.09 -2.49
CA ASP A 220 17.14 -1.30 -3.29
C ASP A 220 17.67 0.12 -3.46
N TYR A 221 18.29 0.72 -2.43
CA TYR A 221 18.98 2.00 -2.58
C TYR A 221 20.07 1.98 -3.65
N ALA A 222 20.81 0.86 -3.78
CA ALA A 222 21.85 0.74 -4.79
C ALA A 222 21.33 0.87 -6.24
N HIS A 223 20.04 0.56 -6.47
CA HIS A 223 19.41 0.60 -7.79
C HIS A 223 18.43 1.77 -7.97
N PHE A 224 17.79 2.20 -6.88
CA PHE A 224 16.68 3.16 -6.86
C PHE A 224 16.94 4.38 -5.96
N GLY A 225 18.18 4.56 -5.49
CA GLY A 225 18.59 5.68 -4.65
C GLY A 225 18.81 7.00 -5.38
N ASP A 226 18.51 7.09 -6.68
CA ASP A 226 18.59 8.33 -7.45
C ASP A 226 17.63 9.42 -6.95
N VAL A 227 16.44 9.03 -6.46
CA VAL A 227 15.49 9.94 -5.83
C VAL A 227 15.01 9.34 -4.52
N VAL A 228 15.13 10.09 -3.42
CA VAL A 228 14.71 9.68 -2.08
C VAL A 228 13.79 10.72 -1.47
N SER A 229 12.77 10.29 -0.74
CA SER A 229 11.96 11.15 0.12
C SER A 229 12.31 10.90 1.57
N PHE A 230 12.60 11.98 2.30
CA PHE A 230 12.73 11.98 3.76
C PHE A 230 11.46 12.58 4.36
N ASP A 231 10.75 11.74 5.11
CA ASP A 231 9.40 12.03 5.60
C ASP A 231 9.40 12.22 7.12
N THR A 232 8.88 13.36 7.59
CA THR A 232 8.76 13.66 9.03
C THR A 232 7.32 13.70 9.55
N THR A 233 6.34 13.22 8.78
CA THR A 233 4.91 13.26 9.15
C THR A 233 4.63 12.59 10.48
N TYR A 234 5.16 11.39 10.67
CA TYR A 234 4.89 10.59 11.87
C TYR A 234 5.55 11.17 13.11
N PHE A 235 6.59 12.00 12.97
CA PHE A 235 7.20 12.72 14.09
C PHE A 235 6.35 13.90 14.59
N THR A 236 5.53 14.52 13.72
CA THR A 236 4.74 15.70 14.12
C THR A 236 3.75 15.42 15.26
N ASN A 237 3.40 16.44 16.06
CA ASN A 237 2.53 16.40 17.26
C ASN A 237 1.15 15.69 17.12
N LYS A 238 0.80 15.20 15.93
CA LYS A 238 -0.38 14.37 15.68
C LYS A 238 -0.21 12.93 16.14
N TYR A 239 1.01 12.39 16.25
CA TYR A 239 1.25 10.96 16.56
C TYR A 239 2.02 10.81 17.87
N LYS A 240 1.80 9.70 18.59
CA LYS A 240 2.54 9.35 19.81
C LYS A 240 3.94 8.77 19.55
N LEU A 241 4.31 8.56 18.29
CA LEU A 241 5.52 7.86 17.90
C LEU A 241 6.47 8.83 17.17
N PRO A 242 7.68 9.12 17.68
CA PRO A 242 8.58 10.10 17.06
C PRO A 242 9.34 9.53 15.85
N LEU A 243 8.61 9.01 14.86
CA LEU A 243 9.13 8.25 13.72
C LEU A 243 9.37 9.14 12.49
N VAL A 244 10.50 8.93 11.82
CA VAL A 244 10.81 9.48 10.50
C VAL A 244 11.23 8.36 9.54
N LEU A 245 10.98 8.55 8.25
CA LEU A 245 11.14 7.51 7.22
C LEU A 245 11.97 8.00 6.02
N PHE A 246 12.83 7.12 5.50
CA PHE A 246 13.44 7.27 4.19
C PHE A 246 12.72 6.36 3.20
N ILE A 247 12.18 6.94 2.12
CA ILE A 247 11.30 6.23 1.19
C ILE A 247 11.79 6.41 -0.24
N GLY A 248 11.85 5.31 -0.98
CA GLY A 248 12.14 5.26 -2.41
C GLY A 248 11.00 4.62 -3.20
N VAL A 249 11.24 4.43 -4.50
CA VAL A 249 10.30 3.77 -5.41
C VAL A 249 11.05 2.78 -6.30
N ASN A 250 10.60 1.54 -6.36
CA ASN A 250 11.17 0.49 -7.23
C ASN A 250 10.64 0.58 -8.67
N HIS A 251 11.14 -0.28 -9.57
CA HIS A 251 10.81 -0.33 -10.99
C HIS A 251 9.34 -0.66 -11.35
N HIS A 252 8.49 -0.95 -10.37
CA HIS A 252 7.05 -1.16 -10.54
C HIS A 252 6.20 0.02 -10.04
N ILE A 253 6.83 1.14 -9.67
CA ILE A 253 6.18 2.25 -8.95
C ILE A 253 5.60 1.78 -7.60
N GLN A 254 6.27 0.83 -6.95
CA GLN A 254 5.94 0.44 -5.59
C GLN A 254 6.93 1.09 -4.62
N HIS A 255 6.43 1.40 -3.44
CA HIS A 255 7.18 2.09 -2.41
C HIS A 255 8.20 1.16 -1.75
N THR A 256 9.41 1.64 -1.56
CA THR A 256 10.48 0.93 -0.86
C THR A 256 10.88 1.69 0.38
N LEU A 257 11.04 0.98 1.49
CA LEU A 257 11.56 1.55 2.73
C LEU A 257 13.09 1.49 2.71
N LEU A 258 13.74 2.66 2.73
CA LEU A 258 15.19 2.81 2.66
C LEU A 258 15.81 3.13 4.03
N GLY A 259 15.00 3.13 5.08
CA GLY A 259 15.43 3.34 6.46
C GLY A 259 14.33 3.95 7.32
N CYS A 260 14.45 3.77 8.63
CA CYS A 260 13.59 4.34 9.66
C CYS A 260 14.44 4.94 10.77
N ALA A 261 13.92 5.97 11.42
CA ALA A 261 14.50 6.45 12.67
C ALA A 261 13.47 6.92 13.68
N LEU A 262 13.84 6.80 14.96
CA LEU A 262 13.18 7.46 16.07
C LEU A 262 14.06 8.62 16.52
N ILE A 263 13.51 9.83 16.57
CA ILE A 263 14.27 11.04 16.88
C ILE A 263 13.71 11.79 18.10
N ALA A 264 14.57 12.33 18.96
CA ALA A 264 14.12 13.03 20.17
C ALA A 264 13.58 14.44 19.88
N ASP A 265 14.09 15.12 18.85
CA ASP A 265 13.82 16.52 18.56
C ASP A 265 14.03 16.85 17.06
N ASP A 266 13.62 18.04 16.64
CA ASP A 266 13.78 18.57 15.27
C ASP A 266 14.97 19.54 15.14
N THR A 267 16.01 19.38 15.96
CA THR A 267 17.20 20.23 15.91
C THR A 267 18.12 19.88 14.75
N VAL A 268 18.94 20.86 14.34
CA VAL A 268 20.00 20.66 13.35
C VAL A 268 20.92 19.49 13.72
N TYR A 269 21.26 19.32 15.00
CA TYR A 269 22.17 18.26 15.45
C TYR A 269 21.57 16.86 15.29
N THR A 270 20.28 16.69 15.58
CA THR A 270 19.58 15.40 15.41
C THR A 270 19.51 15.01 13.94
N TYR A 271 19.11 15.95 13.08
CA TYR A 271 19.08 15.69 11.63
C TYR A 271 20.49 15.48 11.06
N LEU A 272 21.50 16.17 11.57
CA LEU A 272 22.90 16.00 11.16
C LEU A 272 23.37 14.57 11.42
N TRP A 273 23.20 14.09 12.66
CA TRP A 273 23.53 12.71 13.03
C TRP A 273 22.77 11.72 12.16
N LEU A 274 21.46 11.91 12.00
CA LEU A 274 20.60 11.00 11.24
C LEU A 274 21.01 10.93 9.76
N MET A 275 21.21 12.07 9.11
CA MET A 275 21.58 12.13 7.69
C MET A 275 22.97 11.56 7.44
N GLN A 276 23.94 11.83 8.32
CA GLN A 276 25.29 11.25 8.23
C GLN A 276 25.23 9.72 8.40
N THR A 277 24.50 9.26 9.41
CA THR A 277 24.33 7.83 9.70
C THR A 277 23.66 7.11 8.53
N TRP A 278 22.57 7.68 8.00
CA TRP A 278 21.88 7.13 6.82
C TRP A 278 22.81 7.11 5.60
N TYR A 279 23.56 8.18 5.35
CA TYR A 279 24.52 8.26 4.24
C TYR A 279 25.61 7.18 4.32
N ILE A 280 26.16 6.94 5.50
CA ILE A 280 27.14 5.86 5.75
C ILE A 280 26.49 4.49 5.49
N ALA A 281 25.28 4.26 6.03
CA ALA A 281 24.55 3.01 5.82
C ALA A 281 24.28 2.73 4.33
N MET A 282 24.03 3.78 3.53
CA MET A 282 23.84 3.68 2.08
C MET A 282 25.14 3.46 1.28
N GLY A 283 26.27 3.32 1.97
CA GLY A 283 27.60 3.12 1.39
C GLY A 283 28.17 4.41 0.80
N GLU A 284 27.95 5.55 1.47
CA GLU A 284 28.48 6.86 1.11
C GLU A 284 28.11 7.32 -0.31
N ARG A 285 26.98 6.81 -0.80
CA ARG A 285 26.40 7.23 -2.08
C ARG A 285 25.28 8.21 -1.79
N ALA A 286 25.42 9.42 -2.32
CA ALA A 286 24.42 10.48 -2.16
C ALA A 286 23.32 10.32 -3.23
N PRO A 287 22.05 10.57 -2.89
CA PRO A 287 20.98 10.57 -3.88
C PRO A 287 21.15 11.76 -4.84
N LYS A 288 20.65 11.65 -6.08
CA LYS A 288 20.66 12.79 -7.01
C LYS A 288 19.66 13.86 -6.59
N VAL A 289 18.52 13.43 -6.08
CA VAL A 289 17.43 14.30 -5.60
C VAL A 289 16.94 13.80 -4.25
N ILE A 290 16.76 14.72 -3.30
CA ILE A 290 16.10 14.44 -2.02
C ILE A 290 14.88 15.34 -1.84
N LEU A 291 13.75 14.73 -1.48
CA LEU A 291 12.49 15.40 -1.18
C LEU A 291 12.27 15.44 0.32
N THR A 292 11.93 16.60 0.88
CA THR A 292 11.65 16.73 2.32
C THR A 292 10.46 17.61 2.62
N ASP A 293 10.05 17.64 3.88
CA ASP A 293 9.16 18.65 4.43
C ASP A 293 9.87 20.02 4.44
N GLN A 294 9.09 21.11 4.46
CA GLN A 294 9.65 22.44 4.69
C GLN A 294 10.11 22.56 6.15
N ASN A 295 11.43 22.51 6.36
CA ASN A 295 12.10 22.66 7.64
C ASN A 295 13.51 23.25 7.42
N THR A 296 13.84 24.32 8.16
CA THR A 296 15.12 25.04 8.05
C THR A 296 16.32 24.22 8.53
N SER A 297 16.14 23.40 9.57
CA SER A 297 17.17 22.49 10.08
C SER A 297 17.54 21.44 9.06
N ILE A 298 16.54 20.78 8.45
CA ILE A 298 16.75 19.76 7.41
C ILE A 298 17.47 20.36 6.20
N LYS A 299 17.04 21.55 5.75
CA LYS A 299 17.67 22.28 4.65
C LYS A 299 19.16 22.56 4.91
N ALA A 300 19.50 23.03 6.11
CA ALA A 300 20.89 23.30 6.49
C ALA A 300 21.73 22.02 6.52
N VAL A 301 21.19 20.93 7.08
CA VAL A 301 21.88 19.64 7.17
C VAL A 301 22.12 19.01 5.81
N ILE A 302 21.14 19.03 4.91
CA ILE A 302 21.32 18.48 3.55
C ILE A 302 22.42 19.25 2.82
N GLY A 303 22.46 20.58 2.94
CA GLY A 303 23.54 21.38 2.36
C GLY A 303 24.93 21.04 2.92
N ALA A 304 25.01 20.59 4.17
CA ALA A 304 26.26 20.22 4.82
C ALA A 304 26.71 18.77 4.54
N VAL A 305 25.78 17.81 4.58
CA VAL A 305 26.07 16.36 4.46
C VAL A 305 26.05 15.89 3.00
N LEU A 306 25.16 16.46 2.18
CA LEU A 306 24.89 16.02 0.81
C LEU A 306 25.00 17.20 -0.19
N PRO A 307 26.17 17.86 -0.30
CA PRO A 307 26.31 19.10 -1.07
C PRO A 307 26.05 18.93 -2.58
N GLY A 308 26.21 17.72 -3.12
CA GLY A 308 25.92 17.41 -4.53
C GLY A 308 24.47 17.02 -4.82
N THR A 309 23.63 16.84 -3.79
CA THR A 309 22.24 16.42 -3.93
C THR A 309 21.33 17.62 -4.18
N ARG A 310 20.44 17.52 -5.17
CA ARG A 310 19.41 18.54 -5.40
C ARG A 310 18.29 18.38 -4.37
N HIS A 311 18.10 19.39 -3.53
CA HIS A 311 17.07 19.39 -2.49
C HIS A 311 15.81 20.10 -2.95
N TYR A 312 14.66 19.44 -2.80
CA TYR A 312 13.34 20.04 -3.02
C TYR A 312 12.39 19.72 -1.87
N PHE A 313 11.42 20.59 -1.64
CA PHE A 313 10.33 20.32 -0.73
C PHE A 313 9.22 19.57 -1.46
N SER A 314 8.65 18.61 -0.76
CA SER A 314 7.51 17.87 -1.26
C SER A 314 6.27 18.76 -1.27
N LEU A 315 5.64 18.85 -2.45
CA LEU A 315 4.50 19.73 -2.71
C LEU A 315 3.27 19.40 -1.86
N TRP A 316 3.03 18.12 -1.58
CA TRP A 316 1.88 17.74 -0.79
C TRP A 316 1.96 18.33 0.63
N TYR A 317 3.15 18.39 1.23
CA TYR A 317 3.34 18.95 2.58
C TYR A 317 3.01 20.43 2.64
N ILE A 318 3.45 21.17 1.63
CA ILE A 318 3.14 22.59 1.50
C ILE A 318 1.62 22.75 1.42
N LEU A 319 0.95 21.93 0.61
CA LEU A 319 -0.51 21.94 0.48
C LEU A 319 -1.23 21.53 1.78
N GLU A 320 -0.67 20.63 2.60
CA GLU A 320 -1.24 20.23 3.90
C GLU A 320 -1.05 21.29 4.99
N LYS A 321 0.01 22.10 4.92
CA LYS A 321 0.25 23.20 5.88
C LYS A 321 -0.64 24.41 5.64
N ILE A 322 -1.01 24.68 4.38
CA ILE A 322 -1.84 25.86 4.00
C ILE A 322 -3.09 26.04 4.89
N PRO A 323 -3.96 25.04 5.10
CA PRO A 323 -5.17 25.24 5.92
C PRO A 323 -4.88 25.63 7.36
N LYS A 324 -3.75 25.19 7.93
CA LYS A 324 -3.36 25.47 9.31
C LYS A 324 -2.76 26.87 9.45
N GLU A 325 -1.86 27.24 8.55
CA GLU A 325 -1.18 28.54 8.57
C GLU A 325 -2.10 29.68 8.11
N LEU A 326 -3.10 29.37 7.29
CA LEU A 326 -4.06 30.33 6.74
C LEU A 326 -5.49 30.06 7.25
N GLU A 327 -5.65 29.69 8.52
CA GLU A 327 -6.95 29.36 9.14
C GLU A 327 -7.97 30.51 9.00
N PHE A 328 -7.50 31.76 9.06
CA PHE A 328 -8.33 32.96 8.85
C PHE A 328 -8.94 33.07 7.44
N LEU A 329 -8.42 32.31 6.45
CA LEU A 329 -8.98 32.19 5.10
C LEU A 329 -9.93 31.00 4.94
N SER A 330 -10.35 30.32 6.00
CA SER A 330 -11.21 29.13 5.96
C SER A 330 -12.46 29.30 5.06
N MET A 331 -13.14 30.46 5.12
CA MET A 331 -14.31 30.77 4.28
C MET A 331 -14.01 30.90 2.79
N TRP A 332 -12.75 31.14 2.41
CA TRP A 332 -12.29 31.32 1.04
C TRP A 332 -11.34 30.21 0.59
N HIS A 333 -11.18 29.16 1.40
CA HIS A 333 -10.14 28.15 1.24
C HIS A 333 -10.18 27.47 -0.13
N GLU A 334 -11.36 27.07 -0.62
CA GLU A 334 -11.48 26.44 -1.94
C GLU A 334 -11.06 27.38 -3.07
N ASN A 335 -11.53 28.63 -3.03
CA ASN A 335 -11.22 29.65 -4.02
C ASN A 335 -9.74 30.10 -3.95
N PHE A 336 -9.14 30.07 -2.76
CA PHE A 336 -7.71 30.26 -2.57
C PHE A 336 -6.93 29.09 -3.17
N MET A 337 -7.26 27.85 -2.79
CA MET A 337 -6.55 26.65 -3.22
C MET A 337 -6.65 26.44 -4.74
N GLU A 338 -7.79 26.72 -5.36
CA GLU A 338 -7.94 26.68 -6.81
C GLU A 338 -6.97 27.65 -7.49
N LYS A 339 -6.86 28.88 -6.99
CA LYS A 339 -5.93 29.88 -7.54
C LYS A 339 -4.48 29.59 -7.21
N PHE A 340 -4.18 29.16 -5.99
CA PHE A 340 -2.84 28.75 -5.58
C PHE A 340 -2.34 27.64 -6.50
N LYS A 341 -3.10 26.55 -6.66
CA LYS A 341 -2.76 25.46 -7.58
C LYS A 341 -2.62 25.97 -9.01
N LYS A 342 -3.55 26.80 -9.49
CA LYS A 342 -3.47 27.39 -10.83
C LYS A 342 -2.18 28.20 -11.03
N TYR A 343 -1.80 29.03 -10.06
CA TYR A 343 -0.65 29.92 -10.19
C TYR A 343 0.68 29.22 -9.97
N VAL A 344 0.73 28.18 -9.13
CA VAL A 344 1.94 27.38 -8.93
C VAL A 344 2.15 26.42 -10.10
N PHE A 345 1.13 25.62 -10.45
CA PHE A 345 1.28 24.52 -11.40
C PHE A 345 1.17 24.93 -12.87
N LYS A 346 0.48 26.03 -13.18
CA LYS A 346 0.33 26.48 -14.59
C LYS A 346 1.32 27.56 -15.00
N SER A 347 2.27 27.93 -14.15
CA SER A 347 3.30 28.91 -14.50
C SER A 347 4.43 28.22 -15.23
N TRP A 348 4.64 28.57 -16.49
CA TRP A 348 5.66 27.93 -17.33
C TRP A 348 7.03 28.52 -17.03
N THR A 349 7.11 29.84 -16.92
CA THR A 349 8.34 30.58 -16.64
C THR A 349 8.39 31.10 -15.22
N LYS A 350 9.60 31.46 -14.76
CA LYS A 350 9.82 32.06 -13.45
C LYS A 350 9.09 33.40 -13.34
N GLU A 351 9.14 34.22 -14.39
CA GLU A 351 8.52 35.54 -14.46
C GLU A 351 6.98 35.46 -14.40
N GLU A 352 6.39 34.46 -15.06
CA GLU A 352 4.95 34.20 -14.95
C GLU A 352 4.55 33.85 -13.53
N PHE A 353 5.33 32.99 -12.87
CA PHE A 353 5.11 32.64 -11.48
C PHE A 353 5.19 33.88 -10.59
N GLU A 354 6.26 34.68 -10.71
CA GLU A 354 6.44 35.90 -9.92
C GLU A 354 5.24 36.85 -10.05
N LYS A 355 4.79 37.11 -11.28
CA LYS A 355 3.62 37.97 -11.53
C LYS A 355 2.33 37.40 -10.97
N ARG A 356 2.10 36.09 -11.10
CA ARG A 356 0.89 35.42 -10.59
C ARG A 356 0.90 35.29 -9.07
N TRP A 357 2.07 35.11 -8.47
CA TRP A 357 2.27 35.08 -7.03
C TRP A 357 1.92 36.43 -6.40
N GLN A 358 2.44 37.54 -6.96
CA GLN A 358 2.09 38.89 -6.48
C GLN A 358 0.57 39.12 -6.55
N LYS A 359 -0.08 38.73 -7.65
CA LYS A 359 -1.55 38.80 -7.78
C LYS A 359 -2.30 37.95 -6.75
N LEU A 360 -1.74 36.81 -6.34
CA LEU A 360 -2.31 35.97 -5.29
C LEU A 360 -2.26 36.70 -3.95
N LEU A 361 -1.09 37.25 -3.61
CA LEU A 361 -0.88 37.95 -2.35
C LEU A 361 -1.78 39.19 -2.24
N ASP A 362 -1.89 39.98 -3.31
CA ASP A 362 -2.77 41.15 -3.36
C ASP A 362 -4.24 40.78 -3.20
N ARG A 363 -4.68 39.71 -3.85
CA ARG A 363 -6.10 39.33 -3.85
C ARG A 363 -6.59 38.85 -2.50
N PHE A 364 -5.71 38.24 -1.71
CA PHE A 364 -6.05 37.65 -0.42
C PHE A 364 -5.41 38.39 0.76
N ASN A 365 -4.82 39.57 0.53
CA ASN A 365 -4.12 40.38 1.54
C ASN A 365 -3.07 39.61 2.35
N LEU A 366 -2.25 38.80 1.67
CA LEU A 366 -1.29 37.88 2.30
C LEU A 366 0.13 38.44 2.41
N ARG A 367 0.34 39.72 2.05
CA ARG A 367 1.69 40.33 2.01
C ARG A 367 2.38 40.38 3.37
N GLU A 368 1.62 40.53 4.45
CA GLU A 368 2.13 40.65 5.82
C GLU A 368 2.18 39.31 6.56
N VAL A 369 1.76 38.22 5.92
CA VAL A 369 1.76 36.88 6.54
C VAL A 369 3.18 36.30 6.47
N GLU A 370 3.85 36.21 7.62
CA GLU A 370 5.24 35.76 7.77
C GLU A 370 5.50 34.41 7.08
N TRP A 371 4.61 33.42 7.27
CA TRP A 371 4.75 32.11 6.62
C TRP A 371 4.71 32.20 5.08
N MET A 372 3.89 33.08 4.50
CA MET A 372 3.83 33.26 3.04
C MET A 372 5.09 33.93 2.49
N GLN A 373 5.74 34.78 3.27
CA GLN A 373 7.03 35.37 2.93
C GLN A 373 8.14 34.30 2.92
N HIS A 374 8.22 33.49 3.99
CA HIS A 374 9.18 32.38 4.05
C HIS A 374 8.96 31.36 2.92
N LEU A 375 7.71 30.99 2.65
CA LEU A 375 7.39 30.08 1.55
C LEU A 375 7.82 30.66 0.19
N TYR A 376 7.70 31.98 0.01
CA TYR A 376 8.19 32.66 -1.19
C TYR A 376 9.71 32.70 -1.29
N ASP A 377 10.41 32.94 -0.19
CA ASP A 377 11.88 32.91 -0.15
C ASP A 377 12.42 31.52 -0.53
N ASP A 378 11.69 30.48 -0.14
CA ASP A 378 11.98 29.08 -0.46
C ASP A 378 11.49 28.62 -1.85
N ARG A 379 10.92 29.51 -2.70
CA ARG A 379 10.30 29.13 -3.99
C ARG A 379 11.15 28.25 -4.90
N ALA A 380 12.47 28.42 -4.88
CA ALA A 380 13.39 27.60 -5.68
C ALA A 380 13.36 26.10 -5.29
N TYR A 381 12.97 25.79 -4.06
CA TYR A 381 12.92 24.43 -3.51
C TYR A 381 11.58 23.73 -3.76
N TRP A 382 10.51 24.41 -4.17
CA TRP A 382 9.20 23.76 -4.28
C TRP A 382 8.37 24.12 -5.50
N VAL A 383 8.66 25.26 -6.13
CA VAL A 383 7.87 25.72 -7.28
C VAL A 383 8.29 24.95 -8.54
N PRO A 384 7.35 24.33 -9.27
CA PRO A 384 7.67 23.52 -10.46
C PRO A 384 8.48 24.28 -11.53
N ALA A 385 8.23 25.58 -11.70
CA ALA A 385 8.93 26.45 -12.65
C ALA A 385 10.44 26.57 -12.37
N PHE A 386 10.90 26.24 -11.15
CA PHE A 386 12.31 26.28 -10.75
C PHE A 386 13.00 24.90 -10.79
N ALA A 387 12.25 23.83 -11.06
CA ALA A 387 12.73 22.44 -11.05
C ALA A 387 12.96 21.85 -12.46
N ARG A 388 13.37 22.68 -13.44
CA ARG A 388 13.63 22.21 -14.81
C ARG A 388 14.77 21.17 -14.80
N ASP A 389 14.67 20.15 -15.65
CA ASP A 389 15.68 19.09 -15.82
C ASP A 389 15.92 18.23 -14.55
N VAL A 390 14.93 18.15 -13.67
CA VAL A 390 14.93 17.28 -12.49
C VAL A 390 13.79 16.29 -12.62
N SER A 391 14.09 14.99 -12.52
CA SER A 391 13.04 13.99 -12.36
C SER A 391 12.87 13.62 -10.89
N PHE A 392 11.63 13.66 -10.43
CA PHE A 392 11.20 13.20 -9.11
C PHE A 392 10.75 11.74 -9.12
N ALA A 393 10.83 11.03 -10.26
CA ALA A 393 10.54 9.60 -10.37
C ALA A 393 9.20 9.16 -9.71
N GLY A 394 8.17 9.99 -9.76
CA GLY A 394 6.85 9.71 -9.17
C GLY A 394 6.73 9.99 -7.66
N LEU A 395 7.80 10.43 -6.98
CA LEU A 395 7.82 10.66 -5.53
C LEU A 395 7.22 12.02 -5.12
N CYS A 396 7.23 13.03 -6.00
CA CYS A 396 6.70 14.36 -5.69
C CYS A 396 5.23 14.49 -6.13
N THR A 397 4.30 14.00 -5.31
CA THR A 397 2.85 14.07 -5.60
C THR A 397 2.18 15.31 -4.98
N SER A 398 1.00 15.68 -5.48
CA SER A 398 0.26 16.87 -5.02
C SER A 398 -0.88 16.54 -4.05
N SER A 399 -1.14 15.26 -3.79
CA SER A 399 -2.21 14.79 -2.93
C SER A 399 -1.72 13.77 -1.92
N ARG A 400 -2.26 13.80 -0.70
CA ARG A 400 -1.89 12.86 0.36
C ARG A 400 -2.29 11.41 0.03
N MET A 401 -3.39 11.21 -0.70
CA MET A 401 -3.81 9.87 -1.14
C MET A 401 -2.81 9.24 -2.12
N GLU A 402 -2.20 10.06 -2.97
CA GLU A 402 -1.11 9.66 -3.87
C GLU A 402 0.27 9.80 -3.21
N SER A 403 0.34 10.30 -1.98
CA SER A 403 1.60 10.48 -1.24
C SER A 403 2.02 9.21 -0.52
N LEU A 404 3.31 9.16 -0.21
CA LEU A 404 4.00 8.04 0.43
C LEU A 404 3.37 7.61 1.75
N ASN A 405 2.69 8.53 2.44
CA ASN A 405 2.12 8.30 3.77
C ASN A 405 0.81 7.50 3.77
N SER A 406 0.04 7.52 2.68
CA SER A 406 -1.19 6.70 2.61
C SER A 406 -0.91 5.20 2.75
N SER A 407 0.27 4.79 2.26
CA SER A 407 0.77 3.42 2.31
C SER A 407 1.19 2.98 3.72
N PHE A 408 1.65 3.90 4.56
CA PHE A 408 2.07 3.63 5.94
C PHE A 408 0.96 3.91 6.96
N ASP A 409 -0.04 4.74 6.62
CA ASP A 409 -1.22 5.03 7.45
C ASP A 409 -2.06 3.77 7.76
N LYS A 410 -1.94 2.70 6.96
CA LYS A 410 -2.56 1.38 7.28
C LYS A 410 -1.87 0.64 8.45
N TYR A 411 -0.65 1.03 8.79
CA TYR A 411 0.15 0.43 9.87
C TYR A 411 0.39 1.37 11.05
N VAL A 412 0.49 2.68 10.80
CA VAL A 412 0.76 3.71 11.80
C VAL A 412 -0.45 4.62 11.96
N GLN A 413 -1.12 4.53 13.10
CA GLN A 413 -2.24 5.38 13.50
C GLN A 413 -1.80 6.34 14.62
N ILE A 414 -2.63 7.34 14.92
CA ILE A 414 -2.33 8.39 15.92
C ILE A 414 -1.99 7.78 17.29
N GLU A 415 -2.68 6.70 17.67
CA GLU A 415 -2.53 6.02 18.95
C GLU A 415 -1.51 4.88 18.93
N THR A 416 -0.87 4.59 17.79
CA THR A 416 0.09 3.48 17.67
C THR A 416 1.29 3.68 18.60
N SER A 417 1.51 2.74 19.50
CA SER A 417 2.69 2.72 20.38
C SER A 417 3.93 2.18 19.65
N LEU A 418 5.13 2.44 20.19
CA LEU A 418 6.38 1.90 19.65
C LEU A 418 6.34 0.37 19.53
N LYS A 419 5.85 -0.30 20.59
CA LYS A 419 5.68 -1.76 20.62
C LYS A 419 4.78 -2.27 19.49
N GLU A 420 3.66 -1.60 19.25
CA GLU A 420 2.77 -1.99 18.14
C GLU A 420 3.46 -1.77 16.79
N PHE A 421 4.10 -0.62 16.60
CA PHE A 421 4.82 -0.31 15.36
C PHE A 421 5.91 -1.34 15.04
N ILE A 422 6.71 -1.74 16.02
CA ILE A 422 7.75 -2.77 15.88
C ILE A 422 7.18 -4.09 15.35
N VAL A 423 6.04 -4.55 15.90
CA VAL A 423 5.39 -5.77 15.44
C VAL A 423 4.92 -5.61 14.00
N ARG A 424 4.36 -4.44 13.66
CA ARG A 424 3.92 -4.14 12.29
C ARG A 424 5.10 -3.97 11.34
N TYR A 425 6.28 -3.53 11.78
CA TYR A 425 7.43 -3.28 10.91
C TYR A 425 7.85 -4.51 10.10
N ARG A 426 7.90 -5.69 10.73
CA ARG A 426 8.17 -6.95 10.00
C ARG A 426 7.08 -7.27 8.99
N ASP A 427 5.81 -7.09 9.36
CA ASP A 427 4.68 -7.28 8.45
C ASP A 427 4.76 -6.33 7.24
N ILE A 428 5.18 -5.07 7.46
CA ILE A 428 5.38 -4.07 6.41
C ILE A 428 6.42 -4.59 5.40
N LEU A 429 7.60 -5.00 5.87
CA LEU A 429 8.67 -5.46 5.00
C LEU A 429 8.24 -6.67 4.16
N GLU A 430 7.66 -7.69 4.81
CA GLU A 430 7.24 -8.90 4.11
C GLU A 430 6.11 -8.66 3.09
N GLU A 431 5.12 -7.84 3.43
CA GLU A 431 4.03 -7.50 2.50
C GLU A 431 4.58 -6.78 1.27
N ARG A 432 5.55 -5.88 1.45
CA ARG A 432 6.22 -5.20 0.34
C ARG A 432 7.03 -6.15 -0.53
N TYR A 433 7.76 -7.08 0.09
CA TYR A 433 8.52 -8.07 -0.68
C TYR A 433 7.60 -9.00 -1.48
N GLU A 434 6.44 -9.39 -0.92
CA GLU A 434 5.44 -10.20 -1.63
C GLU A 434 4.76 -9.41 -2.75
N GLU A 435 4.43 -8.13 -2.53
CA GLU A 435 3.89 -7.23 -3.54
C GLU A 435 4.86 -7.05 -4.72
N GLU A 436 6.16 -6.90 -4.44
CA GLU A 436 7.20 -6.82 -5.47
C GLU A 436 7.40 -8.17 -6.17
N ALA A 437 7.46 -9.28 -5.43
CA ALA A 437 7.59 -10.62 -6.01
C ALA A 437 6.42 -10.94 -6.95
N LYS A 438 5.20 -10.55 -6.56
CA LYS A 438 4.01 -10.68 -7.40
C LYS A 438 4.08 -9.79 -8.64
N ALA A 439 4.51 -8.53 -8.50
CA ALA A 439 4.66 -7.63 -9.65
C ALA A 439 5.73 -8.14 -10.64
N ASN A 440 6.85 -8.65 -10.13
CA ASN A 440 7.85 -9.36 -10.91
C ASN A 440 7.22 -10.58 -11.61
N PHE A 441 6.49 -11.43 -10.88
CA PHE A 441 5.84 -12.61 -11.47
C PHE A 441 4.87 -12.23 -12.59
N ASP A 442 3.98 -11.26 -12.36
CA ASP A 442 3.00 -10.80 -13.35
C ASP A 442 3.73 -10.20 -14.58
N ALA A 443 4.81 -9.42 -14.39
CA ALA A 443 5.61 -8.86 -15.48
C ALA A 443 6.32 -9.91 -16.36
N TRP A 444 6.70 -11.05 -15.79
CA TRP A 444 7.35 -12.14 -16.54
C TRP A 444 6.36 -13.02 -17.30
N HIS A 445 5.11 -13.08 -16.83
CA HIS A 445 4.10 -14.01 -17.30
C HIS A 445 2.99 -13.37 -18.13
N GLU A 446 2.80 -12.05 -18.03
CA GLU A 446 1.86 -11.27 -18.81
C GLU A 446 2.61 -10.36 -19.80
N SER A 447 2.56 -10.67 -21.10
CA SER A 447 3.01 -9.73 -22.12
C SER A 447 1.95 -8.65 -22.33
N PRO A 448 2.26 -7.36 -22.16
CA PRO A 448 1.29 -6.30 -22.40
C PRO A 448 0.96 -6.25 -23.91
N GLU A 449 -0.33 -6.23 -24.23
CA GLU A 449 -0.76 -6.10 -25.61
C GLU A 449 -0.71 -4.65 -26.05
N LEU A 450 -0.24 -4.44 -27.30
CA LEU A 450 -0.27 -3.14 -27.93
C LEU A 450 -1.73 -2.77 -28.24
N LYS A 451 -2.17 -1.60 -27.80
CA LYS A 451 -3.52 -1.05 -28.04
C LYS A 451 -3.55 -0.12 -29.25
N SER A 452 -2.39 0.26 -29.77
CA SER A 452 -2.26 1.07 -30.98
C SER A 452 -1.10 0.57 -31.86
N PRO A 453 -1.09 0.91 -33.15
CA PRO A 453 0.05 0.66 -34.03
C PRO A 453 1.20 1.66 -33.80
N SER A 454 1.17 2.46 -32.72
CA SER A 454 2.14 3.52 -32.46
C SER A 454 3.56 2.98 -32.30
N PRO A 455 4.57 3.58 -32.97
CA PRO A 455 5.96 3.14 -32.85
C PRO A 455 6.51 3.38 -31.43
N PHE A 456 6.04 4.42 -30.73
CA PHE A 456 6.41 4.69 -29.33
C PHE A 456 5.95 3.56 -28.40
N GLU A 457 4.74 3.05 -28.63
CA GLU A 457 4.18 1.95 -27.84
C GLU A 457 4.97 0.66 -28.09
N LYS A 458 5.27 0.35 -29.35
CA LYS A 458 6.09 -0.80 -29.72
C LYS A 458 7.49 -0.72 -29.08
N GLN A 459 8.14 0.44 -29.15
CA GLN A 459 9.45 0.66 -28.55
C GLN A 459 9.41 0.45 -27.03
N MET A 460 8.49 1.12 -26.33
CA MET A 460 8.43 1.09 -24.87
C MET A 460 7.96 -0.26 -24.31
N SER A 461 7.18 -1.04 -25.06
CA SER A 461 6.75 -2.40 -24.64
C SER A 461 7.90 -3.36 -24.38
N LEU A 462 9.05 -3.12 -25.01
CA LEU A 462 10.26 -3.94 -24.87
C LEU A 462 11.20 -3.42 -23.77
N VAL A 463 11.07 -2.14 -23.43
CA VAL A 463 12.03 -1.41 -22.58
C VAL A 463 11.49 -1.25 -21.18
N TYR A 464 10.25 -0.78 -21.03
CA TYR A 464 9.64 -0.53 -19.73
C TYR A 464 9.19 -1.83 -19.06
N THR A 465 9.17 -1.76 -17.73
CA THR A 465 8.45 -2.75 -16.93
C THR A 465 6.96 -2.68 -17.24
N TYR A 466 6.27 -3.78 -16.97
CA TYR A 466 4.86 -3.96 -17.32
C TYR A 466 3.97 -2.82 -16.78
N GLU A 467 4.17 -2.41 -15.52
CA GLU A 467 3.35 -1.38 -14.88
C GLU A 467 3.64 0.02 -15.44
N ILE A 468 4.92 0.35 -15.68
CA ILE A 468 5.29 1.61 -16.32
C ILE A 468 4.73 1.68 -17.73
N PHE A 469 4.88 0.58 -18.49
CA PHE A 469 4.40 0.51 -19.86
C PHE A 469 2.90 0.78 -19.95
N LYS A 470 2.08 0.24 -19.02
CA LYS A 470 0.64 0.53 -18.99
C LYS A 470 0.33 2.00 -18.78
N LYS A 471 1.04 2.67 -17.85
CA LYS A 471 0.85 4.11 -17.61
C LYS A 471 1.27 4.93 -18.82
N PHE A 472 2.40 4.59 -19.43
CA PHE A 472 2.87 5.23 -20.66
C PHE A 472 1.93 4.99 -21.85
N GLN A 473 1.39 3.78 -22.01
CA GLN A 473 0.43 3.42 -23.04
C GLN A 473 -0.81 4.32 -23.00
N MET A 474 -1.28 4.70 -21.80
CA MET A 474 -2.39 5.64 -21.67
C MET A 474 -2.04 7.05 -22.18
N GLU A 475 -0.80 7.50 -22.02
CA GLU A 475 -0.33 8.78 -22.58
C GLU A 475 -0.25 8.72 -24.11
N VAL A 476 0.23 7.59 -24.67
CA VAL A 476 0.26 7.38 -26.13
C VAL A 476 -1.15 7.41 -26.73
N LEU A 477 -2.10 6.72 -26.10
CA LEU A 477 -3.51 6.72 -26.55
C LEU A 477 -4.16 8.10 -26.40
N GLY A 478 -3.88 8.79 -25.29
CA GLY A 478 -4.39 10.14 -25.03
C GLY A 478 -3.84 11.21 -26.00
N ALA A 479 -2.72 10.95 -26.68
CA ALA A 479 -2.19 11.86 -27.70
C ALA A 479 -3.18 12.07 -28.87
N ALA A 480 -4.08 11.11 -29.13
CA ALA A 480 -5.14 11.25 -30.13
C ALA A 480 -6.19 12.32 -29.77
N ALA A 481 -6.33 12.65 -28.47
CA ALA A 481 -7.21 13.71 -27.98
C ALA A 481 -6.50 15.07 -27.86
N CYS A 482 -5.27 15.20 -28.38
CA CYS A 482 -4.50 16.43 -28.38
C CYS A 482 -4.52 17.09 -29.77
N HIS A 483 -4.77 18.40 -29.82
CA HIS A 483 -4.65 19.22 -31.02
C HIS A 483 -3.47 20.16 -30.91
N LEU A 484 -2.51 19.98 -31.80
CA LEU A 484 -1.27 20.75 -31.84
C LEU A 484 -1.35 21.89 -32.86
N LYS A 485 -0.87 23.07 -32.44
CA LYS A 485 -0.64 24.23 -33.28
C LYS A 485 0.78 24.73 -33.06
N LYS A 486 1.58 24.84 -34.12
CA LYS A 486 2.92 25.45 -34.04
C LYS A 486 2.77 26.96 -33.85
N GLU A 487 3.44 27.53 -32.86
CA GLU A 487 3.38 28.97 -32.56
C GLU A 487 4.59 29.70 -33.14
N THR A 488 5.78 29.25 -32.79
CA THR A 488 7.05 29.85 -33.22
C THR A 488 8.06 28.77 -33.60
N GLU A 489 8.94 29.12 -34.52
CA GLU A 489 10.08 28.29 -34.94
C GLU A 489 11.27 29.21 -35.11
N ASP A 490 12.21 29.11 -34.18
CA ASP A 490 13.53 29.71 -34.28
C ASP A 490 14.51 28.69 -34.90
N GLU A 491 15.70 29.10 -35.32
CA GLU A 491 16.71 28.21 -35.94
C GLU A 491 17.08 27.00 -35.08
N THR A 492 16.91 27.09 -33.75
CA THR A 492 17.28 26.04 -32.79
C THR A 492 16.12 25.46 -31.98
N LEU A 493 14.97 26.14 -31.92
CA LEU A 493 13.87 25.82 -31.00
C LEU A 493 12.51 26.03 -31.68
N ALA A 494 11.64 25.03 -31.63
CA ALA A 494 10.24 25.16 -32.03
C ALA A 494 9.33 25.11 -30.79
N THR A 495 8.37 26.04 -30.74
CA THR A 495 7.36 26.11 -29.68
C THR A 495 5.98 25.76 -30.24
N TYR A 496 5.30 24.86 -29.54
CA TYR A 496 4.00 24.34 -29.91
C TYR A 496 2.97 24.60 -28.81
N ASN A 497 1.77 24.98 -29.22
CA ASN A 497 0.59 24.99 -28.37
C ASN A 497 -0.19 23.69 -28.57
N VAL A 498 -0.39 22.93 -27.51
CA VAL A 498 -1.12 21.67 -27.54
C VAL A 498 -2.39 21.82 -26.70
N LYS A 499 -3.53 21.84 -27.38
CA LYS A 499 -4.85 21.79 -26.73
C LYS A 499 -5.22 20.35 -26.44
N ASP A 500 -5.41 20.02 -25.17
CA ASP A 500 -5.89 18.72 -24.73
C ASP A 500 -7.40 18.79 -24.50
N PHE A 501 -8.15 17.93 -25.22
CA PHE A 501 -9.61 17.92 -25.14
C PHE A 501 -10.14 17.11 -23.95
N GLU A 502 -9.33 16.25 -23.32
CA GLU A 502 -9.76 15.51 -22.14
C GLU A 502 -9.82 16.42 -20.91
N ASP A 503 -8.86 17.33 -20.75
CA ASP A 503 -8.82 18.28 -19.62
C ASP A 503 -9.27 19.71 -19.98
N GLY A 504 -9.47 19.98 -21.28
CA GLY A 504 -9.90 21.28 -21.81
C GLY A 504 -8.87 22.39 -21.67
N GLN A 505 -7.58 22.06 -21.52
CA GLN A 505 -6.48 23.01 -21.31
C GLN A 505 -5.55 23.10 -22.51
N ASN A 506 -4.75 24.17 -22.54
CA ASN A 506 -3.67 24.35 -23.51
C ASN A 506 -2.32 24.23 -22.77
N TYR A 507 -1.39 23.51 -23.40
CA TYR A 507 -0.04 23.30 -22.93
C TYR A 507 0.97 23.84 -23.94
N VAL A 508 2.10 24.31 -23.43
CA VAL A 508 3.22 24.78 -24.25
C VAL A 508 4.26 23.68 -24.27
N VAL A 509 4.71 23.31 -25.46
CA VAL A 509 5.76 22.31 -25.65
C VAL A 509 6.89 22.93 -26.46
N GLU A 510 8.09 22.94 -25.90
CA GLU A 510 9.32 23.40 -26.54
C GLU A 510 10.11 22.18 -27.02
N CYS A 511 10.54 22.20 -28.27
CA CYS A 511 11.33 21.15 -28.90
C CYS A 511 12.59 21.75 -29.51
N SER A 512 13.77 21.25 -29.14
CA SER A 512 15.05 21.66 -29.72
C SER A 512 15.41 20.77 -30.92
N HIS A 513 15.69 21.40 -32.06
CA HIS A 513 16.08 20.69 -33.28
C HIS A 513 17.50 20.11 -33.22
N SER A 514 18.42 20.75 -32.48
CA SER A 514 19.82 20.35 -32.39
C SER A 514 20.07 19.25 -31.34
N ASN A 515 19.40 19.33 -30.18
CA ASN A 515 19.67 18.43 -29.05
C ASN A 515 18.59 17.34 -28.88
N SER A 516 17.51 17.36 -29.68
CA SER A 516 16.32 16.52 -29.48
C SER A 516 15.70 16.66 -28.08
N ASP A 517 15.89 17.82 -27.42
CA ASP A 517 15.27 18.13 -26.13
C ASP A 517 13.79 18.47 -26.33
N ILE A 518 12.92 17.88 -25.53
CA ILE A 518 11.50 18.20 -25.47
C ILE A 518 11.09 18.53 -24.03
N TYR A 519 10.38 19.65 -23.89
CA TYR A 519 9.89 20.13 -22.61
C TYR A 519 8.42 20.49 -22.73
N CYS A 520 7.60 20.02 -21.79
CA CYS A 520 6.17 20.33 -21.77
C CYS A 520 5.79 21.08 -20.49
N SER A 521 4.91 22.07 -20.62
CA SER A 521 4.39 22.84 -19.49
C SER A 521 3.57 22.04 -18.49
N CYS A 522 3.13 20.82 -18.84
CA CYS A 522 2.51 19.92 -17.87
C CYS A 522 3.51 19.26 -16.90
N ARG A 523 4.83 19.35 -17.17
CA ARG A 523 5.92 18.82 -16.34
C ARG A 523 5.82 17.32 -16.01
N SER A 524 5.07 16.56 -16.80
CA SER A 524 4.79 15.15 -16.50
C SER A 524 6.04 14.29 -16.51
N PHE A 525 7.07 14.63 -17.29
CA PHE A 525 8.33 13.89 -17.28
C PHE A 525 9.10 14.14 -15.97
N GLU A 526 9.17 15.38 -15.54
CA GLU A 526 9.79 15.77 -14.26
C GLU A 526 9.06 15.08 -13.09
N TYR A 527 7.73 15.04 -13.09
CA TYR A 527 6.97 14.41 -12.01
C TYR A 527 6.89 12.88 -12.08
N LYS A 528 6.61 12.29 -13.25
CA LYS A 528 6.35 10.84 -13.40
C LYS A 528 7.56 10.06 -13.93
N GLY A 529 8.50 10.72 -14.60
CA GLY A 529 9.69 10.10 -15.20
C GLY A 529 9.47 9.47 -16.59
N PHE A 530 8.36 9.78 -17.26
CA PHE A 530 8.09 9.41 -18.65
C PHE A 530 7.30 10.51 -19.38
N LEU A 531 7.43 10.58 -20.71
CA LEU A 531 6.83 11.65 -21.52
C LEU A 531 5.29 11.60 -21.50
N CYS A 532 4.67 12.77 -21.47
CA CYS A 532 3.21 12.93 -21.59
C CYS A 532 2.72 12.85 -23.04
N ARG A 533 1.42 12.66 -23.18
CA ARG A 533 0.67 12.80 -24.45
C ARG A 533 1.02 14.07 -25.26
N HIS A 534 1.24 15.21 -24.59
CA HIS A 534 1.54 16.49 -25.26
C HIS A 534 2.94 16.50 -25.89
N ALA A 535 3.91 15.89 -25.22
CA ALA A 535 5.25 15.72 -25.77
C ALA A 535 5.25 14.67 -26.90
N ILE A 536 4.50 13.58 -26.73
CA ILE A 536 4.38 12.49 -27.72
C ILE A 536 3.81 13.01 -29.05
N ILE A 537 2.73 13.82 -29.02
CA ILE A 537 2.14 14.37 -30.26
C ILE A 537 3.10 15.33 -30.97
N VAL A 538 3.91 16.09 -30.24
CA VAL A 538 4.94 16.98 -30.80
C VAL A 538 6.07 16.18 -31.46
N LEU A 539 6.55 15.11 -30.82
CA LEU A 539 7.55 14.21 -31.42
C LEU A 539 7.02 13.59 -32.71
N GLN A 540 5.79 13.08 -32.68
CA GLN A 540 5.14 12.49 -33.85
C GLN A 540 5.04 13.48 -35.02
N MET A 541 4.65 14.72 -34.74
CA MET A 541 4.53 15.77 -35.75
C MET A 541 5.87 16.30 -36.24
N SER A 542 6.93 16.19 -35.42
CA SER A 542 8.30 16.54 -35.77
C SER A 542 9.03 15.43 -36.54
N GLY A 543 8.34 14.33 -36.87
CA GLY A 543 8.93 13.19 -37.59
C GLY A 543 9.81 12.27 -36.73
N VAL A 544 9.76 12.43 -35.40
CA VAL A 544 10.52 11.60 -34.46
C VAL A 544 9.62 10.50 -33.94
N PHE A 545 9.86 9.25 -34.37
CA PHE A 545 9.00 8.09 -34.06
C PHE A 545 9.55 7.18 -32.95
N SER A 546 10.57 7.64 -32.24
CA SER A 546 11.17 6.94 -31.11
C SER A 546 11.38 7.89 -29.94
N ILE A 547 11.10 7.44 -28.73
CA ILE A 547 11.43 8.17 -27.50
C ILE A 547 12.96 8.24 -27.38
N PRO A 548 13.55 9.44 -27.28
CA PRO A 548 14.98 9.60 -27.05
C PRO A 548 15.41 8.98 -25.72
N SER A 549 16.60 8.38 -25.68
CA SER A 549 17.13 7.63 -24.52
C SER A 549 17.16 8.44 -23.22
N LYS A 550 17.43 9.76 -23.31
CA LYS A 550 17.43 10.67 -22.15
C LYS A 550 16.08 10.79 -21.44
N TYR A 551 14.97 10.49 -22.12
CA TYR A 551 13.62 10.45 -21.54
C TYR A 551 13.20 9.05 -21.08
N ILE A 552 14.14 8.09 -21.09
CA ILE A 552 13.93 6.72 -20.61
C ILE A 552 14.75 6.56 -19.32
N LEU A 553 14.09 6.66 -18.17
CA LEU A 553 14.76 6.46 -16.90
C LEU A 553 15.09 4.97 -16.68
N GLN A 554 16.33 4.67 -16.32
CA GLN A 554 16.78 3.28 -16.11
C GLN A 554 15.93 2.53 -15.08
N ARG A 555 15.53 3.20 -14.00
CA ARG A 555 14.62 2.66 -12.97
C ARG A 555 13.31 2.12 -13.53
N TRP A 556 12.82 2.66 -14.65
CA TRP A 556 11.55 2.25 -15.26
C TRP A 556 11.68 1.09 -16.24
N THR A 557 12.90 0.63 -16.48
CA THR A 557 13.19 -0.39 -17.49
C THR A 557 13.24 -1.80 -16.91
N ASN A 558 13.08 -2.79 -17.77
CA ASN A 558 13.34 -4.21 -17.45
C ASN A 558 14.80 -4.49 -17.06
N THR A 559 15.67 -3.50 -17.19
CA THR A 559 17.08 -3.53 -16.79
C THR A 559 17.37 -2.64 -15.58
N ALA A 560 16.37 -2.27 -14.78
CA ALA A 560 16.55 -1.43 -13.60
C ALA A 560 17.62 -1.99 -12.63
N MET A 561 17.71 -3.32 -12.50
CA MET A 561 18.70 -4.01 -11.65
C MET A 561 20.06 -4.25 -12.34
N SER A 562 20.24 -3.80 -13.60
CA SER A 562 21.52 -3.95 -14.32
C SER A 562 22.52 -2.89 -13.86
N ARG A 563 23.75 -3.32 -13.53
CA ARG A 563 24.88 -2.40 -13.21
C ARG A 563 25.33 -1.55 -14.39
N ASN A 564 24.98 -1.92 -15.63
CA ASN A 564 25.39 -1.16 -16.82
C ASN A 564 24.36 -0.05 -17.09
N PRO A 565 24.78 1.23 -17.22
CA PRO A 565 23.90 2.31 -17.65
C PRO A 565 23.38 2.06 -19.07
N ILE A 566 22.22 2.64 -19.42
CA ILE A 566 21.57 2.51 -20.75
C ILE A 566 22.35 3.29 -21.84
N ASN A 567 23.68 3.39 -21.75
CA ASN A 567 24.45 4.17 -22.70
C ASN A 567 24.52 3.42 -24.04
N GLU A 568 23.75 3.95 -24.99
CA GLU A 568 23.89 3.84 -26.44
C GLU A 568 24.13 2.44 -27.02
N LYS A 569 23.11 1.60 -26.91
CA LYS A 569 22.54 0.79 -28.01
C LYS A 569 21.41 -0.05 -27.44
N LEU A 570 20.17 0.37 -27.71
CA LEU A 570 18.97 -0.36 -27.33
C LEU A 570 19.03 -1.82 -27.80
N ASP A 571 19.68 -2.08 -28.94
CA ASP A 571 19.89 -3.43 -29.49
C ASP A 571 20.86 -4.28 -28.66
N GLU A 572 21.91 -3.70 -28.07
CA GLU A 572 22.82 -4.42 -27.17
C GLU A 572 22.15 -4.74 -25.83
N VAL A 573 21.34 -3.81 -25.31
CA VAL A 573 20.51 -4.03 -24.11
C VAL A 573 19.47 -5.13 -24.39
N GLN A 574 18.81 -5.10 -25.55
CA GLN A 574 17.88 -6.16 -25.98
C GLN A 574 18.58 -7.52 -26.12
N CYS A 575 19.76 -7.57 -26.74
CA CYS A 575 20.56 -8.79 -26.87
C CYS A 575 21.07 -9.28 -25.51
N LYS A 576 21.43 -8.40 -24.58
CA LYS A 576 21.83 -8.75 -23.21
C LYS A 576 20.66 -9.28 -22.42
N VAL A 577 19.50 -8.63 -22.44
CA VAL A 577 18.28 -9.11 -21.77
C VAL A 577 17.82 -10.45 -22.34
N ARG A 578 17.85 -10.63 -23.67
CA ARG A 578 17.54 -11.92 -24.30
C ARG A 578 18.52 -13.01 -23.87
N ARG A 579 19.83 -12.74 -23.88
CA ARG A 579 20.86 -13.70 -23.42
C ARG A 579 20.74 -13.99 -21.94
N PHE A 580 20.49 -12.97 -21.11
CA PHE A 580 20.29 -13.12 -19.67
C PHE A 580 19.05 -13.95 -19.37
N ASN A 581 17.91 -13.66 -20.00
CA ASN A 581 16.69 -14.43 -19.83
C ASN A 581 16.85 -15.88 -20.31
N ASP A 582 17.58 -16.11 -21.41
CA ASP A 582 17.94 -17.44 -21.89
C ASP A 582 18.85 -18.18 -20.90
N LEU A 583 19.88 -17.51 -20.36
CA LEU A 583 20.77 -18.06 -19.34
C LEU A 583 20.03 -18.37 -18.04
N CYS A 584 19.12 -17.49 -17.58
CA CYS A 584 18.28 -17.75 -16.41
C CYS A 584 17.40 -18.98 -16.63
N ARG A 585 16.75 -19.12 -17.79
CA ARG A 585 15.98 -20.33 -18.12
C ARG A 585 16.86 -21.58 -18.11
N ARG A 586 18.05 -21.53 -18.70
CA ARG A 586 19.00 -22.66 -18.70
C ARG A 586 19.55 -22.99 -17.31
N ALA A 587 19.82 -21.97 -16.49
CA ALA A 587 20.29 -22.14 -15.13
C ALA A 587 19.21 -22.74 -14.22
N ILE A 588 17.94 -22.39 -14.44
CA ILE A 588 16.80 -23.02 -13.78
C ILE A 588 16.75 -24.51 -14.15
N ILE A 589 16.84 -24.86 -15.44
CA ILE A 589 16.89 -26.26 -15.89
C ILE A 589 18.08 -27.03 -15.28
N LEU A 590 19.26 -26.40 -15.21
CA LEU A 590 20.44 -27.00 -14.57
C LEU A 590 20.24 -27.20 -13.06
N GLY A 591 19.58 -26.25 -12.39
CA GLY A 591 19.22 -26.36 -10.98
C GLY A 591 18.21 -27.47 -10.71
N GLU A 592 17.24 -27.66 -11.61
CA GLU A 592 16.27 -28.75 -11.56
C GLU A 592 16.97 -30.11 -11.64
N GLU A 593 17.81 -30.32 -12.66
CA GLU A 593 18.50 -31.60 -12.87
C GLU A 593 19.60 -31.86 -11.82
N GLY A 594 20.27 -30.79 -11.39
CA GLY A 594 21.22 -30.82 -10.29
C GLY A 594 20.56 -31.17 -8.95
N SER A 595 19.28 -30.86 -8.74
CA SER A 595 18.63 -31.12 -7.45
C SER A 595 18.15 -32.57 -7.25
N LEU A 596 18.15 -33.39 -8.30
CA LEU A 596 17.58 -34.75 -8.26
C LEU A 596 18.37 -35.73 -7.37
N SER A 597 19.67 -35.48 -7.14
CA SER A 597 20.53 -36.32 -6.31
C SER A 597 21.72 -35.52 -5.79
N GLN A 598 22.36 -36.00 -4.73
CA GLN A 598 23.58 -35.37 -4.21
C GLN A 598 24.70 -35.34 -5.26
N GLU A 599 24.83 -36.40 -6.04
CA GLU A 599 25.85 -36.50 -7.10
C GLU A 599 25.59 -35.52 -8.25
N SER A 600 24.33 -35.37 -8.68
CA SER A 600 23.96 -34.37 -9.71
C SER A 600 24.08 -32.95 -9.18
N TYR A 601 23.86 -32.72 -7.88
CA TYR A 601 24.05 -31.43 -7.23
C TYR A 601 25.52 -31.02 -7.24
N ASP A 602 26.42 -31.92 -6.86
CA ASP A 602 27.86 -31.66 -6.84
C ASP A 602 28.40 -31.41 -8.26
N ILE A 603 27.90 -32.13 -9.27
CA ILE A 603 28.23 -31.92 -10.69
C ILE A 603 27.75 -30.54 -11.16
N ALA A 604 26.49 -30.18 -10.89
CA ALA A 604 25.92 -28.91 -11.29
C ALA A 604 26.63 -27.73 -10.60
N LEU A 605 26.91 -27.84 -9.30
CA LEU A 605 27.61 -26.83 -8.52
C LEU A 605 29.04 -26.62 -9.03
N SER A 606 29.77 -27.70 -9.32
CA SER A 606 31.12 -27.62 -9.90
C SER A 606 31.10 -26.96 -11.29
N ALA A 607 30.13 -27.30 -12.13
CA ALA A 607 29.98 -26.71 -13.46
C ALA A 607 29.63 -25.21 -13.40
N ILE A 608 28.77 -24.81 -12.47
CA ILE A 608 28.42 -23.40 -12.24
C ILE A 608 29.65 -22.60 -11.79
N ASN A 609 30.41 -23.13 -10.81
CA ASN A 609 31.60 -22.46 -10.31
C ASN A 609 32.69 -22.32 -11.38
N GLU A 610 32.87 -23.33 -12.22
CA GLU A 610 33.82 -23.30 -13.34
C GLU A 610 33.38 -22.30 -14.43
N ALA A 611 32.09 -22.31 -14.79
CA ALA A 611 31.53 -21.35 -15.75
C ALA A 611 31.66 -19.90 -15.24
N LEU A 612 31.41 -19.65 -13.94
CA LEU A 612 31.59 -18.34 -13.32
C LEU A 612 33.04 -17.85 -13.40
N LYS A 613 34.02 -18.73 -13.12
CA LYS A 613 35.45 -18.39 -13.27
C LYS A 613 35.79 -18.04 -14.71
N GLN A 614 35.35 -18.84 -15.67
CA GLN A 614 35.63 -18.61 -17.09
C GLN A 614 34.98 -17.32 -17.61
N CYS A 615 33.75 -17.02 -17.20
CA CYS A 615 33.07 -15.77 -17.53
C CYS A 615 33.78 -14.54 -16.95
N ALA A 616 34.31 -14.65 -15.72
CA ALA A 616 35.08 -13.59 -15.09
C ALA A 616 36.40 -13.31 -15.83
N THR A 617 37.07 -14.34 -16.36
CA THR A 617 38.27 -14.18 -17.21
C THR A 617 37.97 -13.53 -18.56
N VAL A 618 36.89 -13.94 -19.24
CA VAL A 618 36.48 -13.36 -20.54
C VAL A 618 36.06 -11.89 -20.39
N SER A 619 35.41 -11.55 -19.27
CA SER A 619 35.00 -10.17 -18.98
C SER A 619 36.19 -9.23 -18.75
N ARG A 620 37.31 -9.75 -18.23
CA ARG A 620 38.57 -9.01 -18.03
C ARG A 620 39.40 -8.88 -19.31
N SER A 621 39.33 -9.85 -20.22
CA SER A 621 40.01 -9.75 -21.53
C SER A 621 39.33 -8.75 -22.46
N SER A 622 37.99 -8.63 -22.41
CA SER A 622 37.25 -7.66 -23.23
C SER A 622 37.44 -6.20 -22.81
N SER A 623 37.83 -5.93 -21.55
CA SER A 623 38.17 -4.58 -21.08
C SER A 623 39.61 -4.15 -21.39
N ALA A 624 40.49 -5.11 -21.72
CA ALA A 624 41.88 -4.81 -22.07
C ALA A 624 42.06 -4.52 -23.58
N GLU A 625 41.16 -5.01 -24.43
CA GLU A 625 41.21 -4.77 -25.89
C GLU A 625 40.61 -3.43 -26.32
N SER A 626 39.86 -2.74 -25.46
CA SER A 626 39.28 -1.42 -25.79
C SER A 626 40.23 -0.23 -25.56
N ASP A 627 41.37 -0.42 -24.90
CA ASP A 627 42.28 0.67 -24.51
C ASP A 627 43.57 0.80 -25.34
N VAL A 628 43.73 0.05 -26.44
CA VAL A 628 44.88 0.21 -27.35
C VAL A 628 44.50 1.07 -28.55
N ARG A 629 44.39 2.40 -28.34
CA ARG A 629 44.82 3.48 -29.25
C ARG A 629 44.37 4.86 -28.76
N SER A 630 45.16 5.47 -27.89
CA SER A 630 45.89 6.73 -28.15
C SER A 630 46.38 7.30 -26.81
N ASP A 631 47.70 7.20 -26.63
CA ASP A 631 48.44 7.69 -25.48
C ASP A 631 48.63 9.22 -25.47
N THR A 632 49.07 9.68 -24.29
CA THR A 632 49.70 10.96 -23.90
C THR A 632 48.72 12.06 -23.46
N SER A 633 48.79 12.67 -22.27
CA SER A 633 49.77 12.79 -21.17
C SER A 633 48.96 13.29 -19.95
N ALA A 634 49.10 12.86 -18.70
CA ALA A 634 50.20 13.24 -17.80
C ALA A 634 50.11 12.52 -16.43
N MET A 635 51.29 12.12 -15.96
CA MET A 635 51.79 11.97 -14.59
C MET A 635 51.29 13.04 -13.57
N LEU A 636 51.22 12.87 -12.24
CA LEU A 636 51.71 11.89 -11.24
C LEU A 636 51.18 12.26 -9.81
N VAL A 637 51.08 11.25 -8.92
CA VAL A 637 51.48 11.22 -7.46
C VAL A 637 50.54 11.91 -6.43
N PHE A 638 50.09 11.29 -5.32
CA PHE A 638 50.72 10.46 -4.26
C PHE A 638 49.84 9.24 -3.90
N GLY A 639 50.31 8.05 -3.47
CA GLY A 639 51.38 7.69 -2.52
C GLY A 639 50.75 7.46 -1.14
N ILE A 640 50.61 6.22 -0.64
CA ILE A 640 51.46 5.53 0.37
C ILE A 640 50.97 4.06 0.35
N GLU A 641 51.73 3.10 -0.16
CA GLU A 641 52.80 2.32 0.48
C GLU A 641 52.28 1.24 1.45
N ASP A 642 52.26 0.00 0.96
CA ASP A 642 52.63 -1.19 1.74
C ASP A 642 53.72 -1.92 0.94
N ASN A 643 54.94 -1.88 1.47
CA ASN A 643 56.16 -2.55 1.00
C ASN A 643 56.97 -2.81 2.29
N GLN A 644 57.69 -3.91 2.52
CA GLN A 644 58.23 -4.93 1.62
C GLN A 644 58.92 -6.03 2.48
N CYS A 645 58.83 -7.31 2.11
CA CYS A 645 59.84 -8.16 1.43
C CYS A 645 60.93 -8.84 2.28
N ASN A 646 61.13 -10.14 2.06
CA ASN A 646 62.17 -10.73 1.17
C ASN A 646 62.36 -12.23 1.51
N ASN A 647 63.01 -13.10 0.73
CA ASN A 647 63.11 -13.43 -0.71
C ASN A 647 64.11 -14.63 -0.77
N ASN A 648 63.90 -15.60 -1.67
CA ASN A 648 64.90 -16.03 -2.68
C ASN A 648 64.50 -17.28 -3.49
N LEU A 649 64.89 -17.21 -4.76
CA LEU A 649 64.69 -18.10 -5.91
C LEU A 649 65.87 -19.06 -6.16
N ALA A 650 65.62 -20.16 -6.90
CA ALA A 650 66.37 -20.66 -8.08
C ALA A 650 65.81 -22.02 -8.57
N VAL A 651 65.87 -22.56 -9.80
CA VAL A 651 66.13 -22.15 -11.22
C VAL A 651 65.91 -23.42 -12.10
N ASP A 652 65.35 -23.24 -13.31
CA ASP A 652 65.51 -23.94 -14.62
C ASP A 652 65.06 -25.38 -15.04
N ASN A 653 64.45 -25.35 -16.25
CA ASN A 653 64.59 -26.19 -17.48
C ASN A 653 63.63 -27.35 -17.84
N ALA A 654 63.14 -27.26 -19.09
CA ALA A 654 62.17 -28.07 -19.88
C ALA A 654 62.79 -29.38 -20.46
N PRO A 655 62.19 -30.23 -21.37
CA PRO A 655 61.11 -29.98 -22.35
C PRO A 655 60.11 -31.12 -22.74
N ASP A 656 59.13 -30.75 -23.59
CA ASP A 656 58.57 -31.40 -24.81
C ASP A 656 57.60 -32.63 -24.87
N LEU A 657 56.37 -32.31 -25.34
CA LEU A 657 55.65 -32.73 -26.59
C LEU A 657 55.14 -34.19 -26.87
N LYS A 658 53.81 -34.26 -27.17
CA LYS A 658 53.04 -35.04 -28.21
C LYS A 658 51.81 -35.77 -27.62
N VAL A 659 50.55 -35.42 -27.93
CA VAL A 659 49.73 -35.51 -29.19
C VAL A 659 49.08 -36.91 -29.39
N ILE A 660 47.79 -36.88 -29.78
CA ILE A 660 46.94 -37.88 -30.49
C ILE A 660 45.83 -38.63 -29.69
N ASN A 661 44.62 -38.05 -29.77
CA ASN A 661 43.36 -38.61 -30.30
C ASN A 661 42.91 -40.07 -30.03
N ALA A 662 41.72 -40.11 -29.41
CA ALA A 662 40.46 -40.64 -29.97
C ALA A 662 39.96 -42.07 -29.61
N LYS A 663 38.62 -42.07 -29.46
CA LYS A 663 37.62 -43.16 -29.57
C LYS A 663 37.28 -43.99 -28.33
N LYS A 664 36.14 -43.60 -27.74
CA LYS A 664 34.84 -44.31 -27.76
C LYS A 664 34.79 -45.79 -27.32
N ILE A 665 33.79 -46.01 -26.45
CA ILE A 665 32.87 -47.15 -26.31
C ILE A 665 33.16 -48.09 -25.12
N PRO A 666 32.09 -48.58 -24.45
CA PRO A 666 31.94 -48.48 -23.02
C PRO A 666 31.79 -49.84 -22.33
N ASN A 667 31.39 -49.76 -21.07
CA ASN A 667 30.58 -50.71 -20.31
C ASN A 667 31.28 -51.56 -19.24
N LEU A 668 30.75 -51.31 -18.05
CA LEU A 668 30.16 -52.26 -17.10
C LEU A 668 31.03 -52.91 -16.04
N ALA A 669 30.41 -52.85 -14.86
CA ALA A 669 30.49 -53.78 -13.74
C ALA A 669 31.86 -53.75 -13.04
N GLY A 670 31.97 -53.01 -11.95
CA GLY A 670 31.16 -53.18 -10.74
C GLY A 670 31.93 -54.02 -9.72
N SER A 671 31.62 -53.74 -8.45
CA SER A 671 31.90 -54.57 -7.29
C SER A 671 33.38 -54.65 -6.90
N SER A 672 33.78 -54.54 -5.66
CA SER A 672 33.20 -54.14 -4.39
C SER A 672 34.37 -54.28 -3.40
N ASN A 673 34.18 -53.70 -2.23
CA ASN A 673 34.67 -54.27 -0.98
C ASN A 673 36.16 -54.19 -0.66
N GLU A 674 36.43 -53.18 0.16
CA GLU A 674 36.69 -53.40 1.59
C GLU A 674 38.11 -53.85 2.02
N PRO A 675 38.43 -53.71 3.31
CA PRO A 675 39.52 -52.83 3.71
C PRO A 675 40.54 -53.59 4.57
N ALA A 676 41.62 -52.93 4.96
CA ALA A 676 42.36 -53.21 6.19
C ALA A 676 43.59 -52.31 6.20
N VAL A 677 43.73 -51.36 7.13
CA VAL A 677 44.01 -51.57 8.56
C VAL A 677 45.52 -51.75 8.79
N ASN A 678 45.97 -50.97 9.78
CA ASN A 678 47.21 -51.08 10.54
C ASN A 678 48.49 -50.67 9.80
N GLU A 679 49.42 -49.95 10.42
CA GLU A 679 49.85 -50.00 11.81
C GLU A 679 50.58 -48.66 12.09
N SER A 680 50.24 -47.94 13.16
CA SER A 680 51.01 -47.89 14.41
C SER A 680 52.54 -47.95 14.19
N ASN A 681 53.35 -47.11 14.81
CA ASN A 681 53.46 -47.09 16.26
C ASN A 681 54.54 -46.09 16.72
N LYS A 682 54.38 -45.71 18.00
CA LYS A 682 55.41 -45.33 18.99
C LYS A 682 56.00 -43.92 18.95
N ASN A 683 56.26 -43.27 20.08
CA ASN A 683 55.80 -43.37 21.48
C ASN A 683 56.61 -42.36 22.31
N ARG A 684 56.09 -42.00 23.49
CA ARG A 684 56.76 -41.43 24.70
C ARG A 684 57.07 -39.92 24.69
N LYS A 685 56.93 -39.18 25.79
CA LYS A 685 56.38 -39.37 27.17
C LYS A 685 56.29 -37.95 27.76
N VAL A 686 55.13 -37.50 28.26
CA VAL A 686 54.66 -37.47 29.67
C VAL A 686 55.37 -36.47 30.60
N SER A 687 54.59 -35.49 31.08
CA SER A 687 54.47 -35.15 32.52
C SER A 687 53.22 -34.29 32.81
N GLN A 688 52.31 -34.86 33.61
CA GLN A 688 51.21 -34.26 34.41
C GLN A 688 51.80 -33.58 35.70
N PRO A 689 51.06 -32.86 36.59
CA PRO A 689 49.68 -33.14 37.06
C PRO A 689 48.73 -31.95 37.43
N PHE A 690 47.41 -32.28 37.51
CA PHE A 690 46.31 -31.88 38.45
C PHE A 690 46.29 -30.47 39.11
N ALA A 691 45.18 -29.79 39.43
CA ALA A 691 43.73 -29.92 39.27
C ALA A 691 43.04 -28.67 39.90
N THR A 692 41.73 -28.53 39.69
CA THR A 692 40.69 -27.78 40.45
C THR A 692 40.28 -26.34 40.06
N ASN A 693 39.00 -26.27 39.67
CA ASN A 693 37.92 -25.36 40.07
C ASN A 693 37.79 -23.91 39.54
N ALA A 694 36.68 -23.75 38.79
CA ALA A 694 35.58 -22.78 38.95
C ALA A 694 35.83 -21.28 38.67
N GLY A 695 34.99 -20.72 37.78
CA GLY A 695 34.72 -19.28 37.73
C GLY A 695 34.15 -18.80 36.39
N SER A 696 32.85 -18.54 36.34
CA SER A 696 32.13 -17.84 35.26
C SER A 696 32.50 -16.35 35.22
N ARG A 697 32.57 -15.75 34.01
CA ARG A 697 31.94 -14.44 33.70
C ARG A 697 32.06 -14.05 32.23
N ASP A 698 30.95 -13.55 31.71
CA ASP A 698 30.74 -12.91 30.41
C ASP A 698 31.44 -11.55 30.32
N ASP A 699 32.03 -11.22 29.17
CA ASP A 699 32.54 -9.89 28.82
C ASP A 699 31.91 -9.39 27.51
N PHE A 700 31.34 -8.18 27.59
CA PHE A 700 30.79 -7.39 26.50
C PHE A 700 31.92 -6.66 25.74
N ASN A 701 31.89 -6.72 24.40
CA ASN A 701 32.78 -5.92 23.54
C ASN A 701 32.21 -4.52 23.30
N GLN A 702 32.80 -3.52 23.96
CA GLN A 702 32.81 -2.12 23.52
C GLN A 702 33.94 -1.94 22.49
N MET A 703 33.70 -1.18 21.42
CA MET A 703 34.75 -0.75 20.51
C MET A 703 34.83 0.77 20.52
N GLU A 704 35.92 1.29 21.09
CA GLU A 704 36.30 2.70 21.05
C GLU A 704 36.77 3.09 19.64
N LEU A 705 36.34 4.27 19.18
CA LEU A 705 36.89 4.95 18.00
C LEU A 705 37.82 6.06 18.47
N SER A 706 39.10 5.94 18.13
CA SER A 706 40.18 6.87 18.48
C SER A 706 40.31 8.04 17.47
N ASP A 707 40.47 9.24 18.04
CA ASP A 707 41.14 10.46 17.57
C ASP A 707 41.04 10.90 16.09
N MET A 708 40.26 11.96 15.85
CA MET A 708 40.45 12.90 14.73
C MET A 708 40.51 14.35 15.26
N ARG A 709 41.61 15.04 14.97
CA ARG A 709 41.90 16.43 15.37
C ARG A 709 40.95 17.44 14.70
N PRO A 710 40.61 18.56 15.36
CA PRO A 710 39.74 19.58 14.80
C PRO A 710 40.47 20.48 13.78
N ILE A 711 39.83 20.70 12.63
CA ILE A 711 40.17 21.76 11.66
C ILE A 711 39.71 23.10 12.26
N GLN A 712 40.64 24.01 12.50
CA GLN A 712 40.38 25.39 12.92
C GLN A 712 39.75 26.19 11.76
N LEU A 713 38.57 26.78 12.01
CA LEU A 713 38.06 27.92 11.26
C LEU A 713 38.12 29.16 12.17
N ASN A 714 39.02 30.07 11.82
CA ASN A 714 39.19 31.36 12.48
C ASN A 714 38.09 32.35 12.08
N GLY A 715 37.52 33.03 13.09
CA GLY A 715 37.12 34.45 13.00
C GLY A 715 35.64 34.74 12.77
N ILE A 716 34.92 35.09 13.84
CA ILE A 716 34.24 36.39 14.09
C ILE A 716 33.78 36.38 15.57
N SER A 717 34.16 37.42 16.32
CA SER A 717 34.02 37.53 17.78
C SER A 717 32.65 38.04 18.26
N PRO A 718 32.15 37.63 19.45
CA PRO A 718 30.89 38.10 20.01
C PRO A 718 31.10 39.25 21.02
N THR A 719 30.70 40.46 20.65
CA THR A 719 30.45 41.54 21.63
C THR A 719 29.39 42.49 21.08
N GLN A 720 28.17 42.37 21.60
CA GLN A 720 27.25 43.47 21.96
C GLN A 720 25.86 42.87 22.24
N LEU A 721 25.57 42.50 23.50
CA LEU A 721 24.20 42.57 24.01
C LEU A 721 24.20 42.61 25.54
N HIS A 722 24.62 43.76 26.09
CA HIS A 722 24.23 44.16 27.44
C HIS A 722 23.71 45.59 27.37
N ASN A 723 22.38 45.74 27.51
CA ASN A 723 21.83 46.81 28.32
C ASN A 723 20.38 46.52 28.76
N MET A 724 20.27 46.33 30.07
CA MET A 724 19.21 46.81 30.97
C MET A 724 17.85 46.09 31.02
N ARG A 725 17.77 45.19 32.03
CA ARG A 725 16.60 45.01 32.91
C ARG A 725 16.27 46.31 33.66
N ARG A 726 14.98 46.67 33.73
CA ARG A 726 14.22 47.32 34.84
C ARG A 726 12.90 47.84 34.23
N ALA A 727 11.71 47.80 34.82
CA ALA A 727 11.20 47.32 36.10
C ALA A 727 9.64 47.39 36.05
N ARG A 728 8.98 46.67 36.98
CA ARG A 728 7.59 46.87 37.49
C ARG A 728 6.45 46.60 36.48
N GLY A 729 5.47 45.73 36.70
CA GLY A 729 4.86 45.27 37.95
C GLY A 729 3.82 46.26 38.45
N LYS A 730 2.55 46.13 38.03
CA LYS A 730 1.35 46.59 38.76
C LYS A 730 0.05 45.98 38.17
N LYS A 731 -0.68 45.27 39.05
CA LYS A 731 -2.09 44.83 38.92
C LYS A 731 -3.04 45.97 39.31
N LEU A 732 -4.30 45.91 38.83
CA LEU A 732 -5.61 46.21 39.47
C LEU A 732 -6.57 46.78 38.40
N LYS A 733 -7.68 46.11 38.01
CA LYS A 733 -9.01 45.91 38.64
C LYS A 733 -9.99 47.08 38.43
N ALA A 734 -11.28 46.69 38.27
CA ALA A 734 -12.55 47.44 38.39
C ALA A 734 -13.01 48.20 37.12
N LYS A 735 -14.30 48.43 36.82
CA LYS A 735 -15.63 47.83 37.10
C LYS A 735 -16.64 48.83 36.47
N GLY A 736 -17.58 48.39 35.61
CA GLY A 736 -18.97 48.89 35.46
C GLY A 736 -19.23 50.38 35.12
N VAL A 737 -20.44 50.88 34.83
CA VAL A 737 -21.77 50.45 34.35
C VAL A 737 -22.48 51.77 33.91
N VAL A 738 -23.54 51.69 33.08
CA VAL A 738 -24.69 52.63 32.92
C VAL A 738 -24.47 53.83 31.97
N GLU A 739 -25.38 54.35 31.14
CA GLU A 739 -26.64 53.98 30.45
C GLU A 739 -27.21 55.30 29.87
N SER A 740 -28.08 55.22 28.85
CA SER A 740 -29.12 56.21 28.46
C SER A 740 -28.67 57.53 27.78
N ALA A 741 -29.40 58.18 26.87
CA ALA A 741 -30.58 57.85 26.07
C ALA A 741 -30.84 59.00 25.07
N LEU A 742 -31.31 58.65 23.86
CA LEU A 742 -32.39 59.26 23.07
C LEU A 742 -32.40 60.78 22.77
N ASN A 743 -32.47 61.18 21.49
CA ASN A 743 -33.77 61.51 20.84
C ASN A 743 -33.72 61.99 19.36
N HIS A 744 -34.83 61.65 18.67
CA HIS A 744 -35.51 62.26 17.51
C HIS A 744 -35.21 61.88 16.03
N HIS A 745 -36.08 60.98 15.51
CA HIS A 745 -36.89 60.98 14.25
C HIS A 745 -36.65 62.11 13.21
N SER A 746 -36.72 61.97 11.88
CA SER A 746 -37.33 61.03 10.90
C SER A 746 -36.67 61.35 9.52
N SER A 747 -36.51 60.51 8.49
CA SER A 747 -37.51 59.80 7.68
C SER A 747 -36.81 59.11 6.48
N SER A 748 -37.44 58.06 5.96
CA SER A 748 -37.24 57.42 4.64
C SER A 748 -35.96 56.59 4.36
N PHE A 749 -36.11 55.26 4.47
CA PHE A 749 -35.65 54.17 3.56
C PHE A 749 -35.51 52.87 4.38
N THR A 750 -36.62 52.17 4.55
CA THR A 750 -36.68 50.85 5.18
C THR A 750 -36.78 49.78 4.10
N SER A 751 -35.73 48.98 3.90
CA SER A 751 -35.86 47.52 3.95
C SER A 751 -34.46 46.88 4.04
N PHE A 752 -34.35 45.91 4.94
CA PHE A 752 -33.26 44.93 5.10
C PHE A 752 -31.94 45.36 5.72
N LEU A 753 -31.97 45.73 7.01
CA LEU A 753 -30.92 45.39 7.98
C LEU A 753 -31.55 45.29 9.38
N CYS A 754 -32.06 44.10 9.75
CA CYS A 754 -31.88 43.50 11.08
C CYS A 754 -32.64 42.18 11.16
N TYR A 755 -31.88 41.08 11.25
CA TYR A 755 -32.06 39.90 12.11
C TYR A 755 -31.37 38.72 11.43
N ASN A 756 -30.13 38.46 11.83
CA ASN A 756 -29.66 37.12 12.10
C ASN A 756 -28.40 37.22 12.97
N SER A 757 -28.65 37.52 14.25
CA SER A 757 -28.02 36.73 15.30
C SER A 757 -28.35 35.26 14.98
N LEU A 758 -27.45 34.57 14.28
CA LEU A 758 -27.42 33.11 14.33
C LEU A 758 -26.80 32.75 15.68
N VAL A 759 -27.64 32.85 16.72
CA VAL A 759 -27.75 31.72 17.66
C VAL A 759 -27.73 30.49 16.77
N ALA A 760 -26.75 29.60 16.93
CA ALA A 760 -26.81 28.29 16.31
C ALA A 760 -28.19 27.74 16.66
N THR A 761 -29.13 27.76 15.71
CA THR A 761 -30.43 27.14 15.89
C THR A 761 -30.09 25.68 16.06
N LEU A 762 -29.95 25.24 17.31
CA LEU A 762 -29.87 23.85 17.67
C LEU A 762 -31.18 23.26 17.14
N TYR A 763 -31.15 22.68 15.95
CA TYR A 763 -32.22 21.82 15.49
C TYR A 763 -32.15 20.59 16.40
N MET A 764 -32.96 20.61 17.45
CA MET A 764 -33.00 19.56 18.46
C MET A 764 -33.98 18.49 17.99
N ALA A 765 -33.48 17.48 17.28
CA ALA A 765 -34.24 16.25 17.12
C ALA A 765 -34.11 15.41 18.40
N ALA A 766 -35.03 14.48 18.64
CA ALA A 766 -34.94 13.52 19.73
C ALA A 766 -35.10 12.09 19.20
N VAL A 767 -34.41 11.13 19.81
CA VAL A 767 -34.61 9.70 19.51
C VAL A 767 -36.03 9.32 19.93
N SER A 768 -36.90 9.05 18.97
CA SER A 768 -38.30 8.70 19.22
C SER A 768 -38.50 7.19 19.37
N ALA A 769 -37.67 6.38 18.73
CA ALA A 769 -37.65 4.93 18.92
C ALA A 769 -36.27 4.32 18.60
N ILE A 770 -35.94 3.23 19.31
CA ILE A 770 -34.78 2.38 19.04
C ILE A 770 -35.30 1.00 18.66
N PHE A 771 -34.85 0.48 17.52
CA PHE A 771 -35.25 -0.83 17.03
C PHE A 771 -34.06 -1.80 17.05
N ILE A 772 -34.29 -2.99 17.59
CA ILE A 772 -33.35 -4.11 17.55
C ILE A 772 -33.93 -5.21 16.65
N TYR A 773 -33.03 -5.88 15.92
CA TYR A 773 -33.34 -7.01 15.06
C TYR A 773 -32.52 -8.23 15.53
N PRO A 774 -32.99 -8.97 16.55
CA PRO A 774 -32.26 -10.11 17.11
C PRO A 774 -32.03 -11.23 16.08
N ILE A 775 -32.92 -11.30 15.09
CA ILE A 775 -32.79 -12.09 13.86
C ILE A 775 -32.95 -11.14 12.66
N LYS A 776 -32.49 -11.55 11.48
CA LYS A 776 -32.67 -10.79 10.23
C LYS A 776 -34.15 -10.85 9.77
N SER A 777 -35.07 -10.25 10.54
CA SER A 777 -36.53 -10.23 10.35
C SER A 777 -37.04 -8.91 9.82
N CYS A 778 -38.10 -8.92 9.00
CA CYS A 778 -38.67 -7.68 8.48
C CYS A 778 -39.18 -6.72 9.57
N ARG A 779 -39.62 -7.23 10.72
CA ARG A 779 -40.10 -6.43 11.85
C ARG A 779 -39.02 -6.28 12.93
N GLY A 780 -38.84 -5.07 13.42
CA GLY A 780 -37.96 -4.74 14.55
C GLY A 780 -38.71 -4.76 15.88
N ILE A 781 -37.97 -4.96 16.96
CA ILE A 781 -38.49 -4.84 18.32
C ILE A 781 -38.13 -3.44 18.82
N SER A 782 -39.14 -2.60 19.07
CA SER A 782 -38.93 -1.30 19.71
C SER A 782 -38.59 -1.51 21.18
N VAL A 783 -37.52 -0.88 21.66
CA VAL A 783 -37.05 -1.02 23.04
C VAL A 783 -36.73 0.34 23.67
N PRO A 784 -37.05 0.55 24.96
CA PRO A 784 -36.61 1.74 25.70
C PRO A 784 -35.13 1.65 26.15
N GLN A 785 -34.64 0.43 26.37
CA GLN A 785 -33.26 0.02 26.69
C GLN A 785 -33.14 -1.52 26.55
N ALA A 786 -31.96 -2.09 26.23
CA ALA A 786 -31.85 -3.53 25.91
C ALA A 786 -30.86 -4.32 26.78
N PRO A 787 -31.35 -5.21 27.68
CA PRO A 787 -30.57 -6.32 28.25
C PRO A 787 -30.76 -7.64 27.46
N LEU A 788 -29.68 -8.42 27.32
CA LEU A 788 -29.66 -9.70 26.59
C LEU A 788 -30.43 -10.80 27.35
N THR A 789 -31.66 -11.08 26.90
CA THR A 789 -32.45 -12.25 27.33
C THR A 789 -32.60 -13.23 26.15
N PRO A 790 -32.93 -14.52 26.37
CA PRO A 790 -33.14 -15.49 25.29
C PRO A 790 -34.11 -14.95 24.24
N THR A 791 -33.77 -15.10 22.95
CA THR A 791 -34.60 -14.56 21.87
C THR A 791 -35.87 -15.40 21.74
N VAL A 792 -37.03 -14.76 21.88
CA VAL A 792 -38.34 -15.43 21.76
C VAL A 792 -38.92 -15.16 20.36
N ILE A 793 -39.19 -16.21 19.60
CA ILE A 793 -39.72 -16.16 18.24
C ILE A 793 -41.13 -16.77 18.25
N LYS A 794 -42.06 -16.10 17.56
CA LYS A 794 -43.46 -16.53 17.41
C LYS A 794 -43.87 -16.44 15.95
N ALA A 795 -44.69 -17.38 15.49
CA ALA A 795 -45.34 -17.32 14.19
C ALA A 795 -46.78 -17.86 14.28
N PRO A 796 -47.71 -17.41 13.41
CA PRO A 796 -49.07 -17.94 13.37
C PRO A 796 -49.07 -19.48 13.19
N GLY A 797 -49.80 -20.18 14.06
CA GLY A 797 -49.90 -21.65 14.01
C GLY A 797 -48.67 -22.42 14.49
N MET A 798 -47.65 -21.74 15.03
CA MET A 798 -46.42 -22.36 15.54
C MET A 798 -46.29 -22.19 17.05
N ASP A 799 -45.72 -23.17 17.73
CA ASP A 799 -45.33 -23.05 19.14
C ASP A 799 -44.27 -21.96 19.35
N VAL A 800 -44.22 -21.37 20.54
CA VAL A 800 -43.25 -20.31 20.87
C VAL A 800 -41.84 -20.89 20.92
N LEU A 801 -40.96 -20.45 20.03
CA LEU A 801 -39.56 -20.84 20.01
C LEU A 801 -38.74 -19.94 20.94
N ARG A 802 -37.97 -20.54 21.84
CA ARG A 802 -37.00 -19.84 22.69
C ARG A 802 -35.60 -20.24 22.28
N VAL A 803 -34.80 -19.28 21.82
CA VAL A 803 -33.40 -19.50 21.42
C VAL A 803 -32.48 -19.03 22.55
N PRO A 804 -31.79 -19.94 23.24
CA PRO A 804 -30.81 -19.59 24.28
C PRO A 804 -29.64 -18.81 23.67
N LEU A 805 -29.15 -17.75 24.33
CA LEU A 805 -27.98 -16.99 23.86
C LEU A 805 -26.63 -17.59 24.28
N THR A 806 -26.63 -18.81 24.84
CA THR A 806 -25.42 -19.56 25.20
C THR A 806 -24.59 -19.91 23.96
N GLN A 807 -23.27 -20.07 24.10
CA GLN A 807 -22.41 -20.42 22.97
C GLN A 807 -22.78 -21.82 22.44
N PRO A 808 -23.24 -21.96 21.18
CA PRO A 808 -23.63 -23.25 20.63
C PRO A 808 -22.42 -24.15 20.42
N GLN A 809 -22.64 -25.47 20.47
CA GLN A 809 -21.57 -26.47 20.32
C GLN A 809 -21.15 -26.71 18.85
N TYR A 810 -21.94 -26.23 17.88
CA TYR A 810 -21.80 -26.59 16.47
C TYR A 810 -21.63 -25.35 15.58
N ASN A 811 -20.86 -25.50 14.51
CA ASN A 811 -20.65 -24.49 13.47
C ASN A 811 -21.35 -24.92 12.17
N ALA A 812 -21.97 -23.96 11.49
CA ALA A 812 -22.44 -24.09 10.13
C ALA A 812 -21.43 -23.43 9.17
N ASP A 813 -20.82 -24.23 8.31
CA ASP A 813 -19.89 -23.74 7.28
C ASP A 813 -20.62 -23.39 5.97
N GLY A 814 -20.03 -22.48 5.19
CA GLY A 814 -20.57 -22.11 3.88
C GLY A 814 -21.76 -21.14 3.92
N VAL A 815 -21.96 -20.43 5.03
CA VAL A 815 -22.97 -19.37 5.14
C VAL A 815 -22.53 -18.19 4.28
N SER A 816 -23.40 -17.76 3.37
CA SER A 816 -23.11 -16.63 2.47
C SER A 816 -24.14 -15.51 2.62
N VAL A 817 -23.65 -14.27 2.74
CA VAL A 817 -24.43 -13.04 2.83
C VAL A 817 -23.82 -12.01 1.88
N TRP A 818 -24.50 -11.75 0.76
CA TRP A 818 -23.96 -10.97 -0.36
C TRP A 818 -22.64 -11.59 -0.87
N GLU A 819 -21.57 -10.80 -0.98
CA GLU A 819 -20.24 -11.26 -1.42
C GLU A 819 -19.42 -11.91 -0.28
N TRP A 820 -19.92 -11.89 0.96
CA TRP A 820 -19.27 -12.51 2.10
C TRP A 820 -19.69 -13.98 2.24
N SER A 821 -18.72 -14.86 2.44
CA SER A 821 -18.93 -16.26 2.80
C SER A 821 -18.07 -16.62 4.00
N GLY A 822 -18.60 -17.40 4.94
CA GLY A 822 -17.88 -17.80 6.15
C GLY A 822 -18.62 -18.88 6.93
N SER A 823 -18.21 -19.07 8.18
CA SER A 823 -18.90 -19.95 9.12
C SER A 823 -19.76 -19.15 10.10
N ALA A 824 -20.73 -19.80 10.72
CA ALA A 824 -21.59 -19.20 11.75
C ALA A 824 -21.89 -20.22 12.84
N LEU A 825 -22.24 -19.76 14.03
CA LEU A 825 -22.69 -20.64 15.11
C LEU A 825 -24.07 -21.19 14.75
N ASP A 826 -24.22 -22.51 14.73
CA ASP A 826 -25.51 -23.16 14.49
C ASP A 826 -26.32 -23.18 15.79
N GLU A 827 -27.53 -22.59 15.78
CA GLU A 827 -28.40 -22.52 16.96
C GLU A 827 -29.12 -23.85 17.25
N GLY A 828 -28.85 -24.89 16.45
CA GLY A 828 -29.20 -26.28 16.72
C GLY A 828 -30.46 -26.77 16.00
N ASP A 829 -30.75 -28.05 16.19
CA ASP A 829 -31.80 -28.75 15.45
C ASP A 829 -33.22 -28.26 15.78
N ALA A 830 -33.46 -27.80 17.02
CA ALA A 830 -34.78 -27.32 17.43
C ALA A 830 -35.19 -26.02 16.70
N PRO A 831 -34.39 -24.94 16.70
CA PRO A 831 -34.65 -23.79 15.82
C PRO A 831 -34.69 -24.16 14.34
N SER A 832 -33.79 -25.02 13.87
CA SER A 832 -33.74 -25.46 12.47
C SER A 832 -35.03 -26.15 12.04
N LYS A 833 -35.56 -27.07 12.86
CA LYS A 833 -36.83 -27.74 12.60
C LYS A 833 -37.98 -26.75 12.61
N TRP A 834 -38.05 -25.88 13.62
CA TRP A 834 -39.11 -24.86 13.73
C TRP A 834 -39.20 -23.96 12.50
N PHE A 835 -38.07 -23.45 12.01
CA PHE A 835 -38.05 -22.64 10.78
C PHE A 835 -38.34 -23.47 9.53
N SER A 836 -37.90 -24.72 9.48
CA SER A 836 -38.17 -25.60 8.33
C SER A 836 -39.65 -25.92 8.19
N ASP A 837 -40.32 -26.19 9.31
CA ASP A 837 -41.76 -26.47 9.38
C ASP A 837 -42.58 -25.24 8.97
N TYR A 838 -42.23 -24.05 9.49
CA TYR A 838 -42.95 -22.82 9.15
C TYR A 838 -42.71 -22.34 7.71
N LEU A 839 -41.47 -22.42 7.21
CA LEU A 839 -41.11 -21.94 5.87
C LEU A 839 -41.33 -22.97 4.76
N GLY A 840 -41.67 -24.22 5.11
CA GLY A 840 -41.88 -25.31 4.16
C GLY A 840 -40.62 -25.72 3.38
N LYS A 841 -39.43 -25.40 3.89
CA LYS A 841 -38.15 -25.72 3.24
C LYS A 841 -37.04 -25.92 4.27
N PRO A 842 -36.05 -26.79 4.01
CA PRO A 842 -34.91 -27.00 4.91
C PRO A 842 -34.24 -25.66 5.25
N SER A 843 -34.24 -25.32 6.54
CA SER A 843 -33.79 -24.03 7.05
C SER A 843 -32.98 -24.22 8.33
N ARG A 844 -31.89 -23.47 8.48
CA ARG A 844 -31.07 -23.42 9.70
C ARG A 844 -31.07 -21.99 10.24
N LEU A 845 -31.14 -21.86 11.58
CA LEU A 845 -30.90 -20.59 12.24
C LEU A 845 -29.43 -20.55 12.67
N VAL A 846 -28.72 -19.50 12.25
CA VAL A 846 -27.30 -19.34 12.57
C VAL A 846 -27.02 -17.94 13.12
N ARG A 847 -26.00 -17.83 13.97
CA ARG A 847 -25.54 -16.57 14.56
C ARG A 847 -24.11 -16.27 14.13
N PHE A 848 -23.86 -15.02 13.77
CA PHE A 848 -22.52 -14.58 13.39
C PHE A 848 -21.54 -14.82 14.54
N ASN A 849 -20.37 -15.36 14.24
CA ASN A 849 -19.33 -15.63 15.23
C ASN A 849 -18.28 -14.51 15.21
N PRO A 850 -18.40 -13.44 16.02
CA PRO A 850 -17.44 -12.34 16.00
C PRO A 850 -16.05 -12.75 16.52
N ALA A 851 -15.92 -13.91 17.18
CA ALA A 851 -14.63 -14.41 17.65
C ALA A 851 -13.80 -15.07 16.53
N SER A 852 -14.46 -15.62 15.49
CA SER A 852 -13.78 -16.33 14.41
C SER A 852 -13.99 -15.71 13.03
N GLN A 853 -14.99 -14.85 12.86
CA GLN A 853 -15.36 -14.25 11.59
C GLN A 853 -15.36 -12.71 11.68
N THR A 854 -15.05 -12.09 10.55
CA THR A 854 -15.09 -10.64 10.39
C THR A 854 -15.78 -10.30 9.08
N ARG A 855 -16.61 -9.27 9.10
CA ARG A 855 -17.19 -8.68 7.89
C ARG A 855 -17.12 -7.16 8.02
N GLU A 856 -16.33 -6.54 7.17
CA GLU A 856 -16.02 -5.11 7.26
C GLU A 856 -17.03 -4.29 6.45
N VAL A 857 -17.28 -3.06 6.92
CA VAL A 857 -17.94 -2.03 6.12
C VAL A 857 -16.97 -1.61 5.00
N ASP A 858 -17.51 -1.21 3.84
CA ASP A 858 -16.70 -0.66 2.76
C ASP A 858 -15.75 0.45 3.29
N PRO A 859 -14.41 0.30 3.15
CA PRO A 859 -13.44 1.23 3.70
C PRO A 859 -13.58 2.67 3.18
N ASN A 860 -14.18 2.88 2.01
CA ASN A 860 -14.44 4.23 1.48
C ASN A 860 -15.49 4.99 2.29
N TYR A 861 -16.31 4.26 3.03
CA TYR A 861 -17.52 4.77 3.69
C TYR A 861 -17.43 4.66 5.22
N GLY A 862 -16.85 3.58 5.75
CA GLY A 862 -16.72 3.37 7.19
C GLY A 862 -15.46 2.57 7.55
N PRO A 863 -14.25 3.12 7.36
CA PRO A 863 -13.01 2.40 7.61
C PRO A 863 -12.94 1.92 9.07
N GLY A 864 -12.44 0.70 9.27
CA GLY A 864 -12.30 0.08 10.59
C GLY A 864 -13.61 -0.41 11.23
N HIS A 865 -14.77 -0.17 10.61
CA HIS A 865 -16.04 -0.64 11.15
C HIS A 865 -16.38 -2.05 10.67
N GLN A 866 -16.97 -2.84 11.57
CA GLN A 866 -17.40 -4.19 11.29
C GLN A 866 -18.93 -4.30 11.39
N ILE A 867 -19.49 -5.16 10.56
CA ILE A 867 -20.89 -5.56 10.55
C ILE A 867 -20.99 -7.07 10.74
N MET A 868 -22.15 -7.54 11.18
CA MET A 868 -22.46 -8.96 11.23
C MET A 868 -23.24 -9.34 9.95
N PHE A 869 -24.47 -9.81 10.09
CA PHE A 869 -25.35 -10.13 8.95
C PHE A 869 -26.18 -8.94 8.40
N SER A 870 -25.99 -7.73 8.93
CA SER A 870 -26.54 -6.48 8.40
C SER A 870 -26.08 -6.25 6.95
N ASP A 871 -26.86 -5.61 6.08
CA ASP A 871 -26.52 -5.59 4.65
C ASP A 871 -25.21 -4.84 4.34
N GLU A 872 -25.10 -3.57 4.73
CA GLU A 872 -23.95 -2.72 4.37
C GLU A 872 -23.35 -1.94 5.56
N PHE A 873 -24.16 -1.49 6.53
CA PHE A 873 -23.73 -0.60 7.62
C PHE A 873 -24.29 -1.05 8.98
N PRO A 874 -23.63 -0.68 10.10
CA PRO A 874 -24.02 -1.12 11.44
C PRO A 874 -25.32 -0.47 11.93
N TYR A 875 -25.59 0.77 11.51
CA TYR A 875 -26.78 1.51 11.92
C TYR A 875 -27.44 2.22 10.73
N MET A 876 -28.75 2.36 10.80
CA MET A 876 -29.54 3.19 9.90
C MET A 876 -30.47 4.10 10.69
N LEU A 877 -30.54 5.36 10.28
CA LEU A 877 -31.39 6.39 10.86
C LEU A 877 -32.42 6.87 9.84
N ILE A 878 -33.64 7.08 10.31
CA ILE A 878 -34.75 7.68 9.54
C ILE A 878 -35.43 8.71 10.44
N SER A 879 -35.94 9.81 9.88
CA SER A 879 -36.80 10.72 10.63
C SER A 879 -38.29 10.38 10.51
N GLN A 880 -39.04 10.66 11.57
CA GLN A 880 -40.50 10.57 11.58
C GLN A 880 -41.09 11.55 10.54
N GLY A 881 -40.51 12.74 10.41
CA GLY A 881 -40.90 13.72 9.37
C GLY A 881 -40.79 13.17 7.95
N SER A 882 -39.73 12.42 7.62
CA SER A 882 -39.58 11.73 6.33
C SER A 882 -40.65 10.66 6.10
N LEU A 883 -40.97 9.88 7.15
CA LEU A 883 -42.01 8.86 7.08
C LEU A 883 -43.39 9.48 6.87
N ASP A 884 -43.70 10.55 7.60
CA ASP A 884 -44.99 11.24 7.48
C ASP A 884 -45.14 11.90 6.10
N ALA A 885 -44.08 12.49 5.57
CA ALA A 885 -44.06 13.04 4.22
C ALA A 885 -44.31 11.95 3.15
N LEU A 886 -43.75 10.75 3.33
CA LEU A 886 -44.03 9.62 2.46
C LEU A 886 -45.47 9.11 2.61
N ASN A 887 -45.96 8.96 3.84
CA ASN A 887 -47.31 8.47 4.10
C ASN A 887 -48.40 9.41 3.61
N LYS A 888 -48.14 10.72 3.52
CA LYS A 888 -49.05 11.71 2.91
C LYS A 888 -49.30 11.49 1.42
N VAL A 889 -48.34 10.89 0.70
CA VAL A 889 -48.44 10.67 -0.76
C VAL A 889 -48.79 9.22 -1.13
N LEU A 890 -48.73 8.31 -0.17
CA LEU A 890 -49.14 6.92 -0.37
C LEU A 890 -50.66 6.77 -0.26
N LYS A 891 -51.21 5.84 -1.05
CA LYS A 891 -52.64 5.47 -0.95
C LYS A 891 -52.99 4.85 0.40
N GLU A 892 -52.06 4.04 0.92
CA GLU A 892 -52.17 3.41 2.23
C GLU A 892 -50.89 3.73 3.03
N PRO A 893 -51.00 4.25 4.25
CA PRO A 893 -49.84 4.60 5.05
C PRO A 893 -49.08 3.33 5.45
N VAL A 894 -47.75 3.42 5.43
CA VAL A 894 -46.85 2.34 5.80
C VAL A 894 -46.16 2.62 7.15
N SER A 895 -45.92 1.55 7.91
CA SER A 895 -45.17 1.63 9.17
C SER A 895 -43.67 1.80 8.92
N ILE A 896 -42.99 2.50 9.84
CA ILE A 896 -41.52 2.64 9.84
C ILE A 896 -40.79 1.29 9.75
N ASN A 897 -41.40 0.23 10.29
CA ASN A 897 -40.83 -1.11 10.25
C ASN A 897 -40.54 -1.57 8.81
N ARG A 898 -41.30 -1.12 7.79
CA ARG A 898 -41.02 -1.40 6.37
C ARG A 898 -39.59 -1.06 5.97
N PHE A 899 -39.03 -0.03 6.59
CA PHE A 899 -37.72 0.50 6.24
C PHE A 899 -36.59 -0.03 7.11
N ARG A 900 -36.90 -0.67 8.23
CA ARG A 900 -35.95 -1.32 9.16
C ARG A 900 -34.85 -0.43 9.77
N PRO A 901 -35.13 0.82 10.20
CA PRO A 901 -34.09 1.64 10.83
C PRO A 901 -33.69 1.08 12.19
N ASN A 902 -32.50 1.42 12.66
CA ASN A 902 -32.09 1.19 14.05
C ASN A 902 -32.51 2.36 14.95
N ILE A 903 -32.46 3.58 14.41
CA ILE A 903 -32.74 4.82 15.14
C ILE A 903 -33.84 5.57 14.36
N LEU A 904 -34.93 5.88 15.03
CA LEU A 904 -35.94 6.80 14.54
C LEU A 904 -35.82 8.10 15.33
N VAL A 905 -35.76 9.22 14.62
CA VAL A 905 -35.69 10.55 15.22
C VAL A 905 -36.93 11.36 14.89
N ASP A 906 -37.31 12.26 15.77
CA ASP A 906 -38.46 13.14 15.61
C ASP A 906 -38.09 14.59 15.95
N GLY A 907 -38.86 15.56 15.45
CA GLY A 907 -38.62 16.99 15.64
C GLY A 907 -37.69 17.64 14.60
N CYS A 908 -37.55 17.03 13.43
CA CYS A 908 -36.80 17.60 12.30
C CYS A 908 -37.62 17.65 11.01
N GLU A 909 -37.25 18.56 10.11
CA GLU A 909 -37.90 18.71 8.81
C GLU A 909 -37.80 17.41 7.99
N PRO A 910 -38.82 17.08 7.16
CA PRO A 910 -38.78 15.90 6.31
C PRO A 910 -37.51 15.85 5.44
N PHE A 911 -36.84 14.70 5.45
CA PHE A 911 -35.59 14.39 4.74
C PHE A 911 -34.39 15.24 5.15
N SER A 912 -34.48 16.02 6.22
CA SER A 912 -33.34 16.78 6.71
C SER A 912 -32.19 15.90 7.18
N GLU A 913 -32.48 14.66 7.59
CA GLU A 913 -31.47 13.67 7.96
C GLU A 913 -30.52 13.31 6.81
N ASP A 914 -30.94 13.50 5.55
CA ASP A 914 -30.09 13.24 4.39
C ASP A 914 -28.80 14.08 4.43
N LEU A 915 -28.87 15.27 5.06
CA LEU A 915 -27.78 16.24 5.08
C LEU A 915 -26.83 16.05 6.26
N TRP A 916 -27.15 15.25 7.26
CA TRP A 916 -26.39 15.21 8.52
C TRP A 916 -25.11 14.38 8.34
N THR A 917 -23.94 15.00 8.44
CA THR A 917 -22.65 14.29 8.31
C THR A 917 -22.14 13.79 9.65
N GLU A 918 -22.49 14.47 10.74
CA GLU A 918 -22.10 14.09 12.08
C GLU A 918 -23.18 14.49 13.06
N ILE A 919 -23.59 13.56 13.93
CA ILE A 919 -24.61 13.76 14.95
C ILE A 919 -24.14 13.19 16.29
N GLU A 920 -24.47 13.88 17.36
CA GLU A 920 -24.24 13.47 18.74
C GLU A 920 -25.58 13.05 19.35
N ILE A 921 -25.65 11.82 19.87
CA ILE A 921 -26.79 11.31 20.64
C ILE A 921 -26.26 10.94 22.02
N ASP A 922 -26.74 11.62 23.06
CA ASP A 922 -26.16 11.59 24.41
C ASP A 922 -24.65 11.92 24.38
N LYS A 923 -23.76 10.94 24.59
CA LYS A 923 -22.29 11.09 24.51
C LYS A 923 -21.67 10.44 23.27
N PHE A 924 -22.49 9.89 22.38
CA PHE A 924 -22.04 9.09 21.24
C PHE A 924 -22.11 9.91 19.95
N ILE A 925 -20.98 10.00 19.26
CA ILE A 925 -20.88 10.69 17.97
C ILE A 925 -21.03 9.66 16.84
N PHE A 926 -22.10 9.79 16.06
CA PHE A 926 -22.33 9.03 14.85
C PHE A 926 -21.96 9.87 13.64
N GLN A 927 -21.38 9.21 12.63
CA GLN A 927 -21.08 9.80 11.35
C GLN A 927 -22.11 9.31 10.32
N GLY A 928 -22.73 10.26 9.62
CA GLY A 928 -23.57 10.00 8.45
C GLY A 928 -22.69 9.71 7.25
N VAL A 929 -22.87 8.52 6.67
CA VAL A 929 -21.94 7.99 5.67
C VAL A 929 -22.54 8.05 4.27
N ARG A 930 -23.77 7.58 4.12
CA ARG A 930 -24.45 7.53 2.83
C ARG A 930 -25.97 7.41 2.99
N LEU A 931 -26.73 7.94 2.04
CA LEU A 931 -28.15 7.61 1.92
C LEU A 931 -28.37 6.12 1.67
N CYS A 932 -29.39 5.55 2.31
CA CYS A 932 -29.76 4.15 2.19
C CYS A 932 -30.56 3.91 0.90
N ALA A 933 -29.95 3.18 -0.04
CA ALA A 933 -30.62 2.75 -1.25
C ALA A 933 -31.64 1.63 -0.94
N ARG A 934 -32.90 1.78 -1.37
CA ARG A 934 -33.96 0.83 -1.04
C ARG A 934 -34.07 -0.30 -2.06
N CYS A 935 -34.06 -1.53 -1.55
CA CYS A 935 -34.35 -2.75 -2.31
C CYS A 935 -35.87 -3.03 -2.34
N LYS A 936 -36.30 -4.23 -2.76
CA LYS A 936 -37.73 -4.63 -2.78
C LYS A 936 -38.35 -4.88 -1.40
N LEU A 937 -37.54 -4.97 -0.34
CA LEU A 937 -38.00 -5.37 0.99
C LEU A 937 -39.04 -4.43 1.63
N PRO A 938 -38.96 -3.09 1.48
CA PRO A 938 -40.01 -2.19 1.99
C PRO A 938 -41.38 -2.43 1.37
N SER A 939 -41.43 -3.02 0.17
CA SER A 939 -42.70 -3.36 -0.48
C SER A 939 -43.29 -4.71 -0.05
N ILE A 940 -42.65 -5.41 0.90
CA ILE A 940 -43.22 -6.61 1.50
C ILE A 940 -44.05 -6.21 2.73
N ASN A 941 -45.33 -6.58 2.73
CA ASN A 941 -46.17 -6.40 3.90
C ASN A 941 -45.69 -7.31 5.04
N GLN A 942 -45.37 -6.73 6.18
CA GLN A 942 -44.75 -7.44 7.30
C GLN A 942 -45.74 -8.22 8.17
N GLU A 943 -47.02 -7.92 8.04
CA GLU A 943 -48.07 -8.67 8.72
C GLU A 943 -48.45 -9.91 7.92
N THR A 944 -48.55 -9.78 6.60
CA THR A 944 -49.01 -10.85 5.71
C THR A 944 -47.89 -11.60 4.99
N GLY A 945 -46.68 -11.04 4.92
CA GLY A 945 -45.56 -11.58 4.14
C GLY A 945 -45.67 -11.39 2.61
N ILE A 946 -46.71 -10.71 2.13
CA ILE A 946 -47.01 -10.58 0.70
C ILE A 946 -46.27 -9.39 0.10
N ALA A 947 -45.65 -9.59 -1.07
CA ALA A 947 -44.99 -8.53 -1.82
C ALA A 947 -46.00 -7.68 -2.61
N GLY A 948 -45.85 -6.36 -2.57
CA GLY A 948 -46.59 -5.39 -3.38
C GLY A 948 -45.68 -4.41 -4.10
N PRO A 949 -46.25 -3.41 -4.79
CA PRO A 949 -45.48 -2.36 -5.47
C PRO A 949 -45.03 -1.22 -4.53
N GLU A 950 -45.90 -0.82 -3.59
CA GLU A 950 -45.65 0.31 -2.67
C GLU A 950 -44.86 -0.11 -1.42
N PRO A 951 -43.99 0.74 -0.87
CA PRO A 951 -43.84 2.18 -1.15
C PRO A 951 -42.80 2.53 -2.24
N ASN A 952 -42.19 1.53 -2.87
CA ASN A 952 -41.08 1.75 -3.79
C ASN A 952 -41.47 2.49 -5.08
N GLU A 953 -42.68 2.28 -5.60
CA GLU A 953 -43.17 3.03 -6.77
C GLU A 953 -43.30 4.51 -6.48
N THR A 954 -43.83 4.85 -5.30
CA THR A 954 -43.92 6.24 -4.85
C THR A 954 -42.54 6.83 -4.60
N LEU A 955 -41.65 6.12 -3.89
CA LEU A 955 -40.26 6.55 -3.68
C LEU A 955 -39.49 6.75 -4.99
N LYS A 956 -39.77 5.95 -6.04
CA LYS A 956 -39.17 6.12 -7.36
C LYS A 956 -39.54 7.45 -8.01
N LYS A 957 -40.72 7.99 -7.72
CA LYS A 957 -41.18 9.27 -8.27
C LYS A 957 -40.62 10.48 -7.52
N MET A 958 -40.36 10.34 -6.21
CA MET A 958 -40.00 11.47 -5.35
C MET A 958 -38.56 11.46 -4.83
N ARG A 959 -37.90 10.29 -4.76
CA ARG A 959 -36.57 10.09 -4.14
C ARG A 959 -35.66 9.14 -4.94
N SER A 960 -35.78 9.12 -6.27
CA SER A 960 -34.80 8.45 -7.12
C SER A 960 -33.54 9.29 -7.32
N ASP A 961 -32.45 8.68 -7.75
CA ASP A 961 -31.27 9.39 -8.22
C ASP A 961 -31.57 10.40 -9.34
N THR A 962 -32.52 10.10 -10.22
CA THR A 962 -32.96 11.05 -11.26
C THR A 962 -33.59 12.31 -10.68
N VAL A 963 -34.26 12.20 -9.52
CA VAL A 963 -34.90 13.34 -8.85
C VAL A 963 -33.89 14.09 -7.97
N LEU A 964 -33.05 13.36 -7.25
CA LEU A 964 -32.09 13.96 -6.30
C LEU A 964 -30.81 14.47 -6.97
N ARG A 965 -30.46 13.96 -8.15
CA ARG A 965 -29.27 14.32 -8.93
C ARG A 965 -29.55 14.33 -10.44
N PRO A 966 -30.29 15.32 -10.96
CA PRO A 966 -30.67 15.37 -12.37
C PRO A 966 -29.47 15.45 -13.32
N ASN A 967 -28.34 16.04 -12.89
CA ASN A 967 -27.17 16.31 -13.73
C ASN A 967 -26.07 15.22 -13.68
N HIS A 968 -26.31 14.07 -13.03
CA HIS A 968 -25.32 12.99 -12.89
C HIS A 968 -25.73 11.70 -13.63
N LYS A 969 -24.76 10.80 -13.84
CA LYS A 969 -25.01 9.50 -14.48
C LYS A 969 -25.99 8.66 -13.67
N GLN A 970 -27.14 8.37 -14.28
CA GLN A 970 -28.28 7.73 -13.63
C GLN A 970 -28.06 6.22 -13.45
N LYS A 971 -28.37 5.70 -12.26
CA LYS A 971 -28.25 4.28 -11.86
C LYS A 971 -29.61 3.67 -11.44
N GLY A 972 -30.70 4.44 -11.45
CA GLY A 972 -32.06 4.00 -11.14
C GLY A 972 -32.29 3.64 -9.67
N LYS A 973 -31.49 4.18 -8.75
CA LYS A 973 -31.60 3.89 -7.30
C LYS A 973 -32.63 4.79 -6.64
N ILE A 974 -33.32 4.27 -5.63
CA ILE A 974 -34.26 5.02 -4.76
C ILE A 974 -33.73 5.10 -3.34
N PHE A 975 -33.93 6.22 -2.64
CA PHE A 975 -33.32 6.47 -1.34
C PHE A 975 -34.34 6.79 -0.27
N PHE A 976 -34.15 6.22 0.93
CA PHE A 976 -34.96 6.54 2.12
C PHE A 976 -34.20 6.15 3.40
N GLY A 977 -33.84 7.14 4.21
CA GLY A 977 -32.99 6.98 5.39
C GLY A 977 -31.50 7.13 5.12
N GLN A 978 -30.73 7.23 6.19
CA GLN A 978 -29.29 7.45 6.17
C GLN A 978 -28.55 6.34 6.93
N ASN A 979 -27.48 5.83 6.36
CA ASN A 979 -26.61 4.84 6.99
C ASN A 979 -25.56 5.56 7.86
N LEU A 980 -25.33 5.03 9.06
CA LEU A 980 -24.44 5.61 10.06
C LEU A 980 -23.36 4.63 10.53
N VAL A 981 -22.22 5.19 10.94
CA VAL A 981 -21.15 4.53 11.70
C VAL A 981 -20.86 5.31 12.98
N TRP A 982 -20.16 4.74 13.96
CA TRP A 982 -19.96 5.36 15.28
C TRP A 982 -18.48 5.68 15.54
N LYS A 983 -18.14 6.92 15.90
CA LYS A 983 -16.75 7.41 15.88
C LYS A 983 -15.90 7.19 17.13
N ASN A 984 -16.46 7.06 18.34
CA ASN A 984 -15.69 7.38 19.56
C ASN A 984 -15.24 6.17 20.42
N ILE A 985 -13.94 6.14 20.79
CA ILE A 985 -13.25 5.11 21.61
C ILE A 985 -13.04 5.55 23.08
N ALA A 986 -13.35 6.80 23.44
CA ALA A 986 -12.90 7.40 24.71
C ALA A 986 -13.70 7.10 26.00
N ALA A 987 -14.44 6.00 26.12
CA ALA A 987 -15.21 5.71 27.34
C ALA A 987 -14.81 4.39 28.01
N GLU A 988 -13.77 4.44 28.85
CA GLU A 988 -13.62 3.50 29.97
C GLU A 988 -14.79 3.71 30.94
N GLY A 989 -15.81 2.85 30.85
CA GLY A 989 -16.94 2.87 31.78
C GLY A 989 -18.10 1.99 31.31
N LYS A 990 -18.65 1.19 32.23
CA LYS A 990 -19.74 0.21 32.02
C LYS A 990 -20.91 0.79 31.20
N GLY A 991 -21.23 0.13 30.08
CA GLY A 991 -22.47 0.27 29.30
C GLY A 991 -22.45 1.35 28.20
N LYS A 992 -22.37 0.93 26.93
CA LYS A 992 -22.55 1.78 25.73
C LYS A 992 -24.05 1.81 25.34
N ILE A 993 -24.88 2.67 25.95
CA ILE A 993 -26.34 2.66 25.77
C ILE A 993 -26.84 4.04 25.32
N ILE A 994 -27.63 4.08 24.24
CA ILE A 994 -28.51 5.21 23.87
C ILE A 994 -29.96 4.89 24.29
N LYS A 995 -30.76 5.91 24.60
CA LYS A 995 -32.14 5.77 25.09
C LYS A 995 -33.13 6.56 24.24
N VAL A 996 -34.39 6.09 24.24
CA VAL A 996 -35.50 6.87 23.69
C VAL A 996 -35.67 8.14 24.52
N GLY A 997 -35.80 9.28 23.84
CA GLY A 997 -35.83 10.62 24.43
C GLY A 997 -34.48 11.35 24.39
N ASP A 998 -33.38 10.67 24.06
CA ASP A 998 -32.07 11.32 23.95
C ASP A 998 -32.09 12.39 22.86
N LYS A 999 -31.53 13.56 23.18
CA LYS A 999 -31.42 14.68 22.25
C LYS A 999 -30.36 14.38 21.21
N VAL A 1000 -30.69 14.62 19.94
CA VAL A 1000 -29.80 14.54 18.80
C VAL A 1000 -29.30 15.93 18.49
N LYS A 1001 -27.99 16.17 18.64
CA LYS A 1001 -27.34 17.39 18.20
C LYS A 1001 -26.68 17.14 16.85
N ILE A 1002 -26.89 18.02 15.89
CA ILE A 1002 -26.27 17.91 14.58
C ILE A 1002 -24.96 18.69 14.62
N LEU A 1003 -23.83 18.00 14.50
CA LEU A 1003 -22.48 18.56 14.57
C LEU A 1003 -21.97 18.97 13.19
N GLY A 1004 -22.43 18.32 12.12
CA GLY A 1004 -22.04 18.62 10.74
C GLY A 1004 -23.16 18.38 9.73
N LYS A 1005 -23.13 19.14 8.62
CA LYS A 1005 -24.05 18.96 7.48
C LYS A 1005 -23.32 19.15 6.14
N VAL A 1006 -23.78 18.48 5.08
CA VAL A 1006 -23.44 18.82 3.69
C VAL A 1006 -24.34 19.93 3.15
N ALA A 1007 -23.87 20.64 2.12
CA ALA A 1007 -24.56 21.81 1.58
C ALA A 1007 -25.78 21.43 0.71
N SER A 1008 -25.78 20.22 0.14
CA SER A 1008 -26.85 19.76 -0.75
C SER A 1008 -27.13 18.25 -0.64
N VAL A 1009 -28.36 17.83 -0.98
CA VAL A 1009 -28.71 16.41 -1.07
C VAL A 1009 -27.92 15.73 -2.19
N ALA A 1010 -27.54 16.45 -3.24
CA ALA A 1010 -26.73 15.92 -4.33
C ALA A 1010 -25.36 15.44 -3.86
N GLU A 1011 -24.73 16.18 -2.93
CA GLU A 1011 -23.51 15.76 -2.23
C GLU A 1011 -23.73 14.54 -1.35
N ALA A 1012 -24.85 14.48 -0.61
CA ALA A 1012 -25.17 13.35 0.27
C ALA A 1012 -25.37 12.00 -0.45
N VAL A 1013 -25.75 12.02 -1.74
CA VAL A 1013 -26.06 10.80 -2.53
C VAL A 1013 -24.79 10.17 -3.13
N VAL A 1014 -23.64 10.87 -3.13
CA VAL A 1014 -22.35 10.36 -3.64
C VAL A 1014 -21.90 9.18 -2.77
#